data_AF-A0A8S1ZFC6-F1
#
_entry.id   AF-A0A8S1ZFC6-F1
#
_cell.length_a   1.000
_cell.length_b   1.000
_cell.length_c   1.000
_cell.angle_alpha   90.00
_cell.angle_beta   90.00
_cell.angle_gamma   90.00
#
_symmetry.space_group_name_H-M   'P 1'
#
loop_
_entity.id
_entity.type
_entity.pdbx_description
1 polymer ?
#
loop_
_entity_poly.entity_id
_entity_poly.type
_entity_poly.pdbx_seq_one_letter_code
_entity_poly.pdbx_strand_id
1 'polypeptide(L)'
;MASRFKDSLGEVIHHFLFVSSFSEYTVVDIAHLVKISPEIPVDKAALLSCGVSTGIGAAWKVANVEEGSTVAVFGLGAVGLAVAEGARLRGAAKIIGIDTNPDKFELGKKFGFTDFINPTLCGEKKISEVVKEMTEGGVDYSFECVGLASLLNEAFISTRMIPPSLFTMDKASISSTEGKPIRCKAAILRKAGEALVIEEIQVDPPQAYEVRIKILCTSLCHTDVTFWKLESGPLARFPRILGHEAVGVVESIGENVDGFKQGDVVLPVFHPQCEECKECKSPKSNWCTRYTNDFLSNTRRYGMASRFKDSFGEDIHHFIFVSSFTEYTVVDIAHLVKISSEIPVDIAALLSCGVATGIGAAWKVADVEEGSTVAIFGLGAVGLAVAEGVRLRGAAKIIGVDLNPAKFEIGKRYGITDFINPALCGEKKISEVIREMTGGGADYSFECIGLASLMEEAFNSTRPGSGKTVILGMEQKALPVSLGSYDLLRGRTICGTLFGGLKPKLDIPILVDRYLKKELNLDGLITHELSFEEINKAFDLLAEGNSIRCVKDSCLRSSSLSSHLKILRASFDHTLSMAEAVTAQTPSLSEQYHLEKEVKQDTSAKPVEVKEVAPEVTTQAEEVTKDQAKEESPVEEAVSAVEEKSESAPESTEVTSEAPAAAVEDNAEEAPPAVEENNDENTSEEVAEETPDEIKLETAPADFRFPTTNQTRHCFTRYIEYHRCVAAKGDDAPECDKFAKFYRSLCPSEWVDRWNEQRENGTFPGPLP
;
A
#
# COMPACT_ATOMS: atom_id res chain seq x y z
N MET A 1 -23.59 -8.99 36.10
CA MET A 1 -24.13 -7.69 36.59
C MET A 1 -25.39 -7.97 37.38
N ALA A 2 -25.71 -7.20 38.43
CA ALA A 2 -27.03 -7.24 39.05
C ALA A 2 -28.03 -6.44 38.19
N SER A 3 -29.23 -6.97 37.94
CA SER A 3 -30.26 -6.21 37.25
C SER A 3 -30.89 -5.17 38.18
N ARG A 4 -31.30 -4.03 37.63
CA ARG A 4 -31.98 -2.96 38.37
C ARG A 4 -33.50 -3.13 38.43
N PHE A 5 -34.04 -4.11 37.72
CA PHE A 5 -35.47 -4.37 37.59
C PHE A 5 -35.88 -5.55 38.49
N LYS A 6 -37.00 -5.39 39.17
CA LYS A 6 -37.61 -6.40 40.03
C LYS A 6 -39.13 -6.43 39.83
N ASP A 7 -39.74 -7.58 40.07
CA ASP A 7 -41.19 -7.70 40.12
C ASP A 7 -41.76 -7.24 41.49
N SER A 8 -43.08 -7.39 41.68
CA SER A 8 -43.77 -7.04 42.92
C SER A 8 -43.48 -7.99 44.10
N LEU A 9 -42.79 -9.11 43.87
CA LEU A 9 -42.33 -10.05 44.90
C LEU A 9 -40.85 -9.80 45.27
N GLY A 10 -40.15 -9.00 44.47
CA GLY A 10 -38.73 -8.67 44.65
C GLY A 10 -37.79 -9.56 43.82
N GLU A 11 -38.32 -10.44 42.97
CA GLU A 11 -37.55 -11.31 42.09
C GLU A 11 -36.92 -10.54 40.93
N VAL A 12 -35.77 -11.01 40.45
CA VAL A 12 -34.92 -10.24 39.53
C VAL A 12 -35.40 -10.37 38.09
N ILE A 13 -35.87 -9.26 37.51
CA ILE A 13 -36.19 -9.18 36.08
C ILE A 13 -34.91 -8.85 35.32
N HIS A 14 -34.53 -9.66 34.34
CA HIS A 14 -33.31 -9.44 33.54
C HIS A 14 -33.54 -8.42 32.42
N HIS A 15 -32.54 -7.55 32.20
CA HIS A 15 -32.51 -6.65 31.06
C HIS A 15 -32.54 -7.41 29.72
N PHE A 16 -33.46 -7.00 28.83
CA PHE A 16 -33.44 -7.41 27.43
C PHE A 16 -32.74 -6.34 26.57
N LEU A 17 -31.72 -6.78 25.82
CA LEU A 17 -30.89 -5.98 24.90
C LEU A 17 -30.46 -4.62 25.45
N PHE A 18 -30.13 -4.56 26.75
CA PHE A 18 -29.67 -3.39 27.50
C PHE A 18 -30.63 -2.17 27.57
N VAL A 19 -31.69 -2.13 26.76
CA VAL A 19 -32.64 -0.99 26.65
C VAL A 19 -33.98 -1.27 27.35
N SER A 20 -34.53 -2.48 27.19
CA SER A 20 -35.68 -2.97 27.98
C SER A 20 -36.93 -2.05 28.00
N SER A 21 -37.33 -1.53 26.83
CA SER A 21 -38.31 -0.43 26.67
C SER A 21 -39.80 -0.83 26.73
N PHE A 22 -40.18 -1.91 27.42
CA PHE A 22 -41.58 -2.33 27.60
C PHE A 22 -42.16 -1.98 28.98
N SER A 23 -41.51 -1.07 29.71
CA SER A 23 -41.97 -0.48 30.96
C SER A 23 -42.12 1.04 30.81
N GLU A 24 -43.02 1.66 31.57
CA GLU A 24 -43.28 3.11 31.54
C GLU A 24 -42.03 3.95 31.86
N TYR A 25 -41.11 3.36 32.64
CA TYR A 25 -39.79 3.89 32.95
C TYR A 25 -38.74 2.80 32.70
N THR A 26 -37.59 3.16 32.13
CA THR A 26 -36.42 2.28 32.00
C THR A 26 -35.15 2.99 32.48
N VAL A 27 -34.13 2.23 32.83
CA VAL A 27 -32.81 2.71 33.23
C VAL A 27 -31.80 2.07 32.29
N VAL A 28 -31.19 2.88 31.44
CA VAL A 28 -30.24 2.44 30.40
C VAL A 28 -28.90 3.12 30.60
N ASP A 29 -27.82 2.50 30.11
CA ASP A 29 -26.51 3.14 30.07
C ASP A 29 -26.49 4.23 28.98
N ILE A 30 -25.74 5.32 29.21
CA ILE A 30 -25.67 6.45 28.27
C ILE A 30 -25.12 6.07 26.90
N ALA A 31 -24.29 5.02 26.80
CA ALA A 31 -23.81 4.47 25.53
C ALA A 31 -24.93 3.84 24.66
N HIS A 32 -26.12 3.62 25.22
CA HIS A 32 -27.29 3.07 24.52
C HIS A 32 -28.34 4.15 24.21
N LEU A 33 -28.01 5.44 24.39
CA LEU A 33 -28.87 6.57 24.08
C LEU A 33 -28.33 7.38 22.89
N VAL A 34 -29.26 8.04 22.18
CA VAL A 34 -28.98 9.07 21.18
C VAL A 34 -29.93 10.24 21.42
N LYS A 35 -29.44 11.49 21.39
CA LYS A 35 -30.33 12.66 21.39
C LYS A 35 -30.97 12.80 20.02
N ILE A 36 -32.29 13.01 20.00
CA ILE A 36 -33.10 13.27 18.82
C ILE A 36 -33.60 14.72 18.85
N SER A 37 -33.94 15.31 17.69
CA SER A 37 -34.60 16.62 17.67
C SER A 37 -35.92 16.57 18.44
N PRO A 38 -36.25 17.57 19.29
CA PRO A 38 -37.55 17.63 19.97
C PRO A 38 -38.74 17.81 19.02
N GLU A 39 -38.48 18.12 17.75
CA GLU A 39 -39.50 18.31 16.70
C GLU A 39 -39.98 16.99 16.07
N ILE A 40 -39.27 15.87 16.29
CA ILE A 40 -39.67 14.59 15.72
C ILE A 40 -40.90 14.01 16.46
N PRO A 41 -41.92 13.48 15.76
CA PRO A 41 -42.98 12.73 16.42
C PRO A 41 -42.41 11.50 17.14
N VAL A 42 -42.71 11.37 18.44
CA VAL A 42 -42.13 10.33 19.32
C VAL A 42 -42.44 8.91 18.82
N ASP A 43 -43.62 8.72 18.25
CA ASP A 43 -44.05 7.46 17.62
C ASP A 43 -43.26 7.10 16.35
N LYS A 44 -42.64 8.08 15.70
CA LYS A 44 -41.73 7.90 14.56
C LYS A 44 -40.28 7.73 15.02
N ALA A 45 -39.85 8.44 16.06
CA ALA A 45 -38.52 8.28 16.66
C ALA A 45 -38.27 6.85 17.15
N ALA A 46 -39.26 6.22 17.79
CA ALA A 46 -39.17 4.82 18.25
C ALA A 46 -38.81 3.83 17.12
N LEU A 47 -39.24 4.10 15.88
CA LEU A 47 -38.97 3.26 14.72
C LEU A 47 -37.52 3.36 14.24
N LEU A 48 -36.85 4.50 14.44
CA LEU A 48 -35.44 4.75 14.04
C LEU A 48 -34.42 3.93 14.85
N SER A 49 -34.88 3.16 15.83
CA SER A 49 -34.09 2.22 16.61
C SER A 49 -33.70 0.97 15.78
N CYS A 50 -33.68 -0.22 16.40
CA CYS A 50 -33.04 -1.42 15.87
C CYS A 50 -33.36 -1.75 14.39
N GLY A 51 -34.64 -1.93 14.05
CA GLY A 51 -35.04 -2.44 12.73
C GLY A 51 -34.69 -1.50 11.56
N VAL A 52 -35.01 -0.21 11.69
CA VAL A 52 -34.81 0.77 10.60
C VAL A 52 -33.34 1.15 10.46
N SER A 53 -32.64 1.39 11.58
CA SER A 53 -31.21 1.70 11.54
C SER A 53 -30.36 0.52 11.00
N THR A 54 -30.75 -0.72 11.30
CA THR A 54 -30.11 -1.91 10.75
C THR A 54 -30.29 -1.99 9.24
N GLY A 55 -31.52 -1.84 8.72
CA GLY A 55 -31.77 -1.93 7.28
C GLY A 55 -31.16 -0.77 6.48
N ILE A 56 -31.43 0.47 6.87
CA ILE A 56 -30.88 1.65 6.17
C ILE A 56 -29.35 1.69 6.32
N GLY A 57 -28.82 1.38 7.51
CA GLY A 57 -27.38 1.32 7.77
C GLY A 57 -26.67 0.23 6.96
N ALA A 58 -27.29 -0.95 6.81
CA ALA A 58 -26.75 -2.03 5.98
C ALA A 58 -26.60 -1.60 4.52
N ALA A 59 -27.63 -1.01 3.90
CA ALA A 59 -27.56 -0.56 2.51
C ALA A 59 -26.68 0.69 2.31
N TRP A 60 -26.83 1.71 3.16
CA TRP A 60 -26.14 3.00 3.00
C TRP A 60 -24.66 2.93 3.42
N LYS A 61 -24.34 2.34 4.57
CA LYS A 61 -23.00 2.42 5.18
C LYS A 61 -22.18 1.13 5.13
N VAL A 62 -22.81 -0.04 5.25
CA VAL A 62 -22.07 -1.32 5.29
C VAL A 62 -21.80 -1.86 3.88
N ALA A 63 -22.85 -2.00 3.07
CA ALA A 63 -22.75 -2.37 1.67
C ALA A 63 -22.37 -1.18 0.77
N ASN A 64 -22.67 0.06 1.18
CA ASN A 64 -22.42 1.28 0.41
C ASN A 64 -22.98 1.20 -1.03
N VAL A 65 -24.23 0.72 -1.16
CA VAL A 65 -24.92 0.48 -2.45
C VAL A 65 -24.70 1.64 -3.43
N GLU A 66 -24.37 1.35 -4.68
CA GLU A 66 -24.00 2.37 -5.66
C GLU A 66 -25.21 2.85 -6.49
N GLU A 67 -25.10 4.06 -7.05
CA GLU A 67 -26.11 4.60 -7.95
C GLU A 67 -26.19 3.74 -9.22
N GLY A 68 -27.41 3.38 -9.62
CA GLY A 68 -27.64 2.49 -10.77
C GLY A 68 -27.58 0.99 -10.45
N SER A 69 -27.18 0.57 -9.26
CA SER A 69 -27.05 -0.86 -8.92
C SER A 69 -28.37 -1.62 -8.87
N THR A 70 -28.29 -2.95 -9.05
CA THR A 70 -29.37 -3.91 -8.81
C THR A 70 -29.24 -4.54 -7.42
N VAL A 71 -30.33 -4.57 -6.66
CA VAL A 71 -30.38 -5.09 -5.28
C VAL A 71 -31.44 -6.18 -5.15
N ALA A 72 -31.16 -7.26 -4.42
CA ALA A 72 -32.18 -8.21 -3.95
C ALA A 72 -32.32 -8.17 -2.42
N VAL A 73 -33.56 -8.20 -1.93
CA VAL A 73 -33.86 -8.25 -0.48
C VAL A 73 -34.77 -9.44 -0.18
N PHE A 74 -34.24 -10.38 0.60
CA PHE A 74 -34.91 -11.61 0.99
C PHE A 74 -35.58 -11.42 2.36
N GLY A 75 -36.91 -11.26 2.35
CA GLY A 75 -37.71 -11.02 3.55
C GLY A 75 -38.13 -9.56 3.71
N LEU A 76 -39.38 -9.24 3.35
CA LEU A 76 -39.95 -7.90 3.44
C LEU A 76 -40.59 -7.67 4.81
N GLY A 77 -39.79 -7.90 5.86
CA GLY A 77 -40.03 -7.42 7.21
C GLY A 77 -39.57 -5.97 7.39
N ALA A 78 -39.64 -5.45 8.62
CA ALA A 78 -39.23 -4.07 8.92
C ALA A 78 -37.77 -3.77 8.50
N VAL A 79 -36.85 -4.73 8.65
CA VAL A 79 -35.46 -4.60 8.20
C VAL A 79 -35.39 -4.56 6.67
N GLY A 80 -36.07 -5.46 5.96
CA GLY A 80 -36.04 -5.51 4.49
C GLY A 80 -36.67 -4.28 3.82
N LEU A 81 -37.74 -3.72 4.38
CA LEU A 81 -38.29 -2.43 3.93
C LEU A 81 -37.29 -1.28 4.17
N ALA A 82 -36.55 -1.31 5.27
CA ALA A 82 -35.50 -0.33 5.57
C ALA A 82 -34.23 -0.51 4.71
N VAL A 83 -33.87 -1.74 4.31
CA VAL A 83 -32.82 -2.01 3.31
C VAL A 83 -33.20 -1.41 1.96
N ALA A 84 -34.43 -1.62 1.50
CA ALA A 84 -34.91 -1.05 0.24
C ALA A 84 -34.91 0.49 0.28
N GLU A 85 -35.36 1.09 1.39
CA GLU A 85 -35.30 2.54 1.56
C GLU A 85 -33.86 3.06 1.57
N GLY A 86 -32.92 2.37 2.23
CA GLY A 86 -31.50 2.71 2.19
C GLY A 86 -30.88 2.59 0.80
N ALA A 87 -31.21 1.53 0.04
CA ALA A 87 -30.78 1.35 -1.34
C ALA A 87 -31.40 2.40 -2.30
N ARG A 88 -32.66 2.78 -2.07
CA ARG A 88 -33.37 3.83 -2.80
C ARG A 88 -32.76 5.22 -2.54
N LEU A 89 -32.41 5.52 -1.29
CA LEU A 89 -31.67 6.73 -0.90
C LEU A 89 -30.24 6.77 -1.47
N ARG A 90 -29.70 5.62 -1.85
CA ARG A 90 -28.42 5.46 -2.55
C ARG A 90 -28.51 5.41 -4.07
N GLY A 91 -29.72 5.54 -4.65
CA GLY A 91 -29.91 5.62 -6.10
C GLY A 91 -29.86 4.27 -6.84
N ALA A 92 -30.07 3.14 -6.16
CA ALA A 92 -30.19 1.83 -6.82
C ALA A 92 -31.33 1.84 -7.87
N ALA A 93 -31.04 1.42 -9.10
CA ALA A 93 -31.99 1.49 -10.22
C ALA A 93 -33.04 0.37 -10.20
N LYS A 94 -32.73 -0.77 -9.58
CA LYS A 94 -33.60 -1.94 -9.52
C LYS A 94 -33.50 -2.60 -8.15
N ILE A 95 -34.62 -2.70 -7.43
CA ILE A 95 -34.67 -3.27 -6.08
C ILE A 95 -35.72 -4.38 -6.06
N ILE A 96 -35.27 -5.62 -5.93
CA ILE A 96 -36.08 -6.84 -6.07
C ILE A 96 -36.47 -7.36 -4.69
N GLY A 97 -37.77 -7.47 -4.43
CA GLY A 97 -38.31 -7.95 -3.15
C GLY A 97 -38.71 -9.42 -3.21
N ILE A 98 -38.13 -10.24 -2.33
CA ILE A 98 -38.44 -11.67 -2.23
C ILE A 98 -39.20 -11.94 -0.93
N ASP A 99 -40.49 -12.27 -1.01
CA ASP A 99 -41.31 -12.65 0.15
C ASP A 99 -42.47 -13.57 -0.27
N THR A 100 -42.96 -14.40 0.65
CA THR A 100 -44.07 -15.32 0.38
C THR A 100 -45.45 -14.66 0.51
N ASN A 101 -45.57 -13.52 1.20
CA ASN A 101 -46.84 -12.80 1.34
C ASN A 101 -46.99 -11.72 0.25
N PRO A 102 -47.96 -11.83 -0.69
CA PRO A 102 -48.17 -10.84 -1.75
C PRO A 102 -48.65 -9.47 -1.23
N ASP A 103 -49.27 -9.36 -0.05
CA ASP A 103 -49.74 -8.06 0.47
C ASP A 103 -48.58 -7.11 0.80
N LYS A 104 -47.38 -7.67 1.06
CA LYS A 104 -46.15 -6.89 1.23
C LYS A 104 -45.66 -6.25 -0.08
N PHE A 105 -46.14 -6.69 -1.24
CA PHE A 105 -45.79 -6.13 -2.55
C PHE A 105 -46.23 -4.66 -2.64
N GLU A 106 -47.52 -4.40 -2.46
CA GLU A 106 -48.10 -3.05 -2.58
C GLU A 106 -47.64 -2.10 -1.45
N LEU A 107 -47.21 -2.65 -0.31
CA LEU A 107 -46.52 -1.86 0.72
C LEU A 107 -45.06 -1.55 0.31
N GLY A 108 -44.32 -2.55 -0.16
CA GLY A 108 -42.90 -2.46 -0.51
C GLY A 108 -42.59 -1.44 -1.62
N LYS A 109 -43.48 -1.26 -2.60
CA LYS A 109 -43.34 -0.23 -3.64
C LYS A 109 -43.11 1.18 -3.06
N LYS A 110 -43.66 1.48 -1.87
CA LYS A 110 -43.50 2.77 -1.18
C LYS A 110 -42.09 2.99 -0.59
N PHE A 111 -41.29 1.92 -0.48
CA PHE A 111 -39.92 1.90 0.01
C PHE A 111 -38.90 1.66 -1.11
N GLY A 112 -39.30 1.81 -2.38
CA GLY A 112 -38.40 1.76 -3.54
C GLY A 112 -38.28 0.42 -4.27
N PHE A 113 -38.95 -0.65 -3.81
CA PHE A 113 -38.96 -1.92 -4.53
C PHE A 113 -39.60 -1.79 -5.93
N THR A 114 -38.89 -2.24 -6.96
CA THR A 114 -39.27 -2.17 -8.38
C THR A 114 -39.89 -3.48 -8.88
N ASP A 115 -39.33 -4.62 -8.47
CA ASP A 115 -39.68 -5.96 -8.93
C ASP A 115 -39.88 -6.87 -7.72
N PHE A 116 -40.69 -7.92 -7.86
CA PHE A 116 -41.01 -8.82 -6.75
C PHE A 116 -41.07 -10.28 -7.19
N ILE A 117 -40.59 -11.16 -6.33
CA ILE A 117 -40.60 -12.62 -6.51
C ILE A 117 -41.31 -13.24 -5.32
N ASN A 118 -42.35 -14.05 -5.56
CA ASN A 118 -42.92 -14.90 -4.52
C ASN A 118 -42.37 -16.33 -4.69
N PRO A 119 -41.54 -16.84 -3.76
CA PRO A 119 -40.95 -18.18 -3.86
C PRO A 119 -41.97 -19.32 -4.04
N THR A 120 -43.19 -19.16 -3.52
CA THR A 120 -44.25 -20.18 -3.65
C THR A 120 -44.82 -20.30 -5.07
N LEU A 121 -44.50 -19.34 -5.96
CA LEU A 121 -44.95 -19.30 -7.35
C LEU A 121 -43.84 -19.66 -8.35
N CYS A 122 -42.61 -19.95 -7.88
CA CYS A 122 -41.44 -20.27 -8.73
C CYS A 122 -41.43 -21.72 -9.27
N GLY A 123 -42.35 -22.57 -8.83
CA GLY A 123 -42.39 -23.99 -9.21
C GLY A 123 -41.20 -24.76 -8.63
N GLU A 124 -40.49 -25.53 -9.47
CA GLU A 124 -39.29 -26.27 -9.07
C GLU A 124 -38.00 -25.44 -9.14
N LYS A 125 -38.02 -24.23 -9.72
CA LYS A 125 -36.83 -23.36 -9.81
C LYS A 125 -36.42 -22.81 -8.45
N LYS A 126 -35.13 -22.66 -8.24
CA LYS A 126 -34.60 -21.95 -7.07
C LYS A 126 -34.79 -20.44 -7.19
N ILE A 127 -34.90 -19.77 -6.04
CA ILE A 127 -35.07 -18.31 -5.99
C ILE A 127 -33.86 -17.62 -6.64
N SER A 128 -32.65 -18.09 -6.36
CA SER A 128 -31.41 -17.57 -6.93
C SER A 128 -31.29 -17.76 -8.45
N GLU A 129 -31.92 -18.79 -9.02
CA GLU A 129 -32.01 -18.98 -10.47
C GLU A 129 -32.97 -17.96 -11.09
N VAL A 130 -34.16 -17.77 -10.50
CA VAL A 130 -35.14 -16.78 -10.95
C VAL A 130 -34.59 -15.35 -10.86
N VAL A 131 -33.87 -15.01 -9.78
CA VAL A 131 -33.18 -13.71 -9.67
C VAL A 131 -32.16 -13.53 -10.80
N LYS A 132 -31.34 -14.55 -11.10
CA LYS A 132 -30.34 -14.49 -12.17
C LYS A 132 -30.95 -14.33 -13.56
N GLU A 133 -32.09 -14.97 -13.82
CA GLU A 133 -32.86 -14.79 -15.05
C GLU A 133 -33.45 -13.37 -15.16
N MET A 134 -33.87 -12.77 -14.05
CA MET A 134 -34.46 -11.42 -13.99
C MET A 134 -33.45 -10.26 -14.04
N THR A 135 -32.14 -10.53 -13.99
CA THR A 135 -31.08 -9.51 -13.88
C THR A 135 -29.83 -9.80 -14.70
N GLU A 136 -29.91 -10.73 -15.65
CA GLU A 136 -28.80 -11.08 -16.56
C GLU A 136 -27.52 -11.45 -15.77
N GLY A 137 -27.64 -12.44 -14.88
CA GLY A 137 -26.51 -13.07 -14.19
C GLY A 137 -26.41 -12.86 -12.66
N GLY A 138 -27.33 -12.10 -12.06
CA GLY A 138 -27.42 -11.90 -10.61
C GLY A 138 -27.52 -10.42 -10.21
N VAL A 139 -27.66 -10.15 -8.91
CA VAL A 139 -27.74 -8.78 -8.36
C VAL A 139 -26.39 -8.28 -7.86
N ASP A 140 -26.13 -6.97 -7.94
CA ASP A 140 -24.88 -6.38 -7.46
C ASP A 140 -24.79 -6.43 -5.92
N TYR A 141 -25.94 -6.33 -5.24
CA TYR A 141 -26.05 -6.47 -3.78
C TYR A 141 -27.21 -7.40 -3.39
N SER A 142 -26.98 -8.31 -2.44
CA SER A 142 -28.02 -9.17 -1.86
C SER A 142 -28.09 -9.03 -0.33
N PHE A 143 -29.31 -8.95 0.21
CA PHE A 143 -29.57 -8.78 1.65
C PHE A 143 -30.52 -9.88 2.14
N GLU A 144 -30.08 -10.66 3.13
CA GLU A 144 -30.92 -11.61 3.85
C GLU A 144 -31.54 -10.91 5.08
N CYS A 145 -32.85 -11.03 5.27
CA CYS A 145 -33.62 -10.28 6.27
C CYS A 145 -34.68 -11.15 6.99
N VAL A 146 -34.62 -12.48 6.87
CA VAL A 146 -35.48 -13.46 7.58
C VAL A 146 -34.72 -14.21 8.67
N GLY A 147 -33.41 -14.41 8.54
CA GLY A 147 -32.57 -15.20 9.43
C GLY A 147 -32.58 -16.70 9.15
N LEU A 148 -32.96 -17.13 7.93
CA LEU A 148 -33.02 -18.54 7.56
C LEU A 148 -31.79 -18.97 6.74
N ALA A 149 -31.05 -19.96 7.24
CA ALA A 149 -29.82 -20.46 6.59
C ALA A 149 -30.03 -20.94 5.14
N SER A 150 -31.21 -21.45 4.80
CA SER A 150 -31.59 -21.80 3.42
C SER A 150 -31.73 -20.56 2.51
N LEU A 151 -32.31 -19.47 3.02
CA LEU A 151 -32.43 -18.21 2.29
C LEU A 151 -31.09 -17.46 2.22
N LEU A 152 -30.22 -17.60 3.23
CA LEU A 152 -28.86 -17.05 3.19
C LEU A 152 -28.04 -17.63 2.03
N ASN A 153 -28.15 -18.94 1.80
CA ASN A 153 -27.51 -19.60 0.66
C ASN A 153 -28.11 -19.14 -0.68
N GLU A 154 -29.44 -19.00 -0.79
CA GLU A 154 -30.08 -18.46 -1.99
C GLU A 154 -29.71 -16.98 -2.24
N ALA A 155 -29.64 -16.15 -1.19
CA ALA A 155 -29.20 -14.77 -1.28
C ALA A 155 -27.76 -14.67 -1.80
N PHE A 156 -26.84 -15.40 -1.17
CA PHE A 156 -25.44 -15.49 -1.59
C PHE A 156 -25.31 -15.91 -3.06
N ILE A 157 -25.97 -17.01 -3.46
CA ILE A 157 -25.95 -17.52 -4.84
C ILE A 157 -26.61 -16.53 -5.82
N SER A 158 -27.63 -15.77 -5.41
CA SER A 158 -28.32 -14.79 -6.28
C SER A 158 -27.47 -13.57 -6.63
N THR A 159 -26.43 -13.28 -5.84
CA THR A 159 -25.48 -12.20 -6.10
C THR A 159 -24.71 -12.48 -7.39
N ARG A 160 -24.54 -11.44 -8.21
CA ARG A 160 -23.57 -11.39 -9.30
C ARG A 160 -22.19 -11.37 -8.65
N MET A 161 -21.59 -12.54 -8.47
CA MET A 161 -20.16 -12.61 -8.17
C MET A 161 -19.41 -11.85 -9.27
N ILE A 162 -18.48 -10.97 -8.91
CA ILE A 162 -17.39 -10.59 -9.82
C ILE A 162 -16.78 -11.93 -10.27
N PRO A 163 -16.84 -12.31 -11.56
CA PRO A 163 -16.68 -13.69 -11.90
C PRO A 163 -15.29 -14.20 -11.53
N PRO A 164 -15.16 -15.35 -10.84
CA PRO A 164 -13.88 -16.04 -10.72
C PRO A 164 -13.24 -16.27 -12.09
N SER A 165 -14.01 -16.33 -13.18
CA SER A 165 -13.55 -16.40 -14.58
C SER A 165 -12.85 -15.15 -15.13
N LEU A 166 -12.68 -14.07 -14.34
CA LEU A 166 -11.68 -13.05 -14.65
C LEU A 166 -10.24 -13.53 -14.37
N PHE A 167 -10.09 -14.48 -13.42
CA PHE A 167 -8.83 -15.08 -13.01
C PHE A 167 -8.70 -16.56 -13.43
N THR A 168 -9.79 -17.32 -13.39
CA THR A 168 -9.85 -18.70 -13.90
C THR A 168 -10.07 -18.68 -15.40
N MET A 169 -8.97 -18.59 -16.15
CA MET A 169 -8.94 -18.98 -17.56
C MET A 169 -9.51 -20.41 -17.74
N ASP A 170 -10.17 -20.65 -18.87
CA ASP A 170 -10.93 -21.87 -19.09
C ASP A 170 -10.00 -23.08 -19.21
N LYS A 171 -10.16 -24.09 -18.33
CA LYS A 171 -9.26 -25.27 -18.31
C LYS A 171 -9.21 -25.99 -19.66
N ALA A 172 -10.32 -25.96 -20.40
CA ALA A 172 -10.43 -26.52 -21.74
C ALA A 172 -9.58 -25.77 -22.78
N SER A 173 -9.42 -24.44 -22.68
CA SER A 173 -8.60 -23.67 -23.63
C SER A 173 -7.11 -23.80 -23.34
N ILE A 174 -6.70 -23.76 -22.06
CA ILE A 174 -5.28 -23.75 -21.68
C ILE A 174 -4.60 -25.10 -21.97
N SER A 175 -5.32 -26.22 -21.79
CA SER A 175 -4.85 -27.56 -22.16
C SER A 175 -4.51 -27.71 -23.65
N SER A 176 -4.88 -26.73 -24.50
CA SER A 176 -4.54 -26.69 -25.91
C SER A 176 -3.23 -25.94 -26.22
N THR A 177 -2.76 -25.03 -25.37
CA THR A 177 -1.64 -24.10 -25.65
C THR A 177 -0.33 -24.44 -24.93
N GLU A 178 -0.38 -25.29 -23.90
CA GLU A 178 0.80 -25.78 -23.18
C GLU A 178 1.83 -26.42 -24.14
N GLY A 179 3.12 -26.09 -23.94
CA GLY A 179 4.24 -26.59 -24.75
C GLY A 179 4.29 -26.09 -26.21
N LYS A 180 3.40 -25.18 -26.62
CA LYS A 180 3.28 -24.70 -28.01
C LYS A 180 3.37 -23.18 -28.07
N PRO A 181 3.80 -22.58 -29.19
CA PRO A 181 3.70 -21.13 -29.38
C PRO A 181 2.23 -20.66 -29.42
N ILE A 182 1.96 -19.48 -28.87
CA ILE A 182 0.68 -18.77 -28.91
C ILE A 182 0.76 -17.67 -29.97
N ARG A 183 -0.36 -17.33 -30.62
CA ARG A 183 -0.52 -16.08 -31.39
C ARG A 183 -1.40 -15.10 -30.61
N CYS A 184 -0.97 -13.84 -30.50
CA CYS A 184 -1.73 -12.80 -29.80
C CYS A 184 -1.32 -11.39 -30.24
N LYS A 185 -2.07 -10.36 -29.81
CA LYS A 185 -1.71 -8.95 -30.07
C LYS A 185 -0.53 -8.51 -29.20
N ALA A 186 0.35 -7.68 -29.76
CA ALA A 186 1.32 -6.86 -29.03
C ALA A 186 1.47 -5.47 -29.65
N ALA A 187 1.88 -4.49 -28.84
CA ALA A 187 2.21 -3.14 -29.27
C ALA A 187 3.74 -3.04 -29.42
N ILE A 188 4.20 -3.09 -30.67
CA ILE A 188 5.61 -3.16 -31.04
C ILE A 188 6.14 -1.74 -31.31
N LEU A 189 7.22 -1.38 -30.63
CA LEU A 189 8.04 -0.24 -31.01
C LEU A 189 9.01 -0.67 -32.12
N ARG A 190 8.66 -0.35 -33.37
CA ARG A 190 9.44 -0.69 -34.56
C ARG A 190 10.73 0.16 -34.70
N LYS A 191 10.76 1.39 -34.17
CA LYS A 191 11.92 2.32 -34.17
C LYS A 191 11.73 3.41 -33.10
N ALA A 192 12.82 3.96 -32.56
CA ALA A 192 12.80 5.04 -31.56
C ALA A 192 11.92 6.24 -31.99
N GLY A 193 11.14 6.77 -31.04
CA GLY A 193 10.28 7.94 -31.19
C GLY A 193 9.04 7.75 -32.06
N GLU A 194 8.88 6.61 -32.75
CA GLU A 194 7.72 6.33 -33.60
C GLU A 194 6.57 5.71 -32.80
N ALA A 195 5.33 5.88 -33.27
CA ALA A 195 4.16 5.32 -32.61
C ALA A 195 4.24 3.78 -32.57
N LEU A 196 3.82 3.17 -31.45
CA LEU A 196 3.77 1.73 -31.30
C LEU A 196 2.72 1.14 -32.25
N VAL A 197 3.11 0.13 -33.03
CA VAL A 197 2.24 -0.56 -33.98
C VAL A 197 1.63 -1.78 -33.30
N ILE A 198 0.30 -1.92 -33.35
CA ILE A 198 -0.38 -3.09 -32.79
C ILE A 198 -0.45 -4.18 -33.86
N GLU A 199 0.24 -5.28 -33.62
CA GLU A 199 0.43 -6.38 -34.58
C GLU A 199 0.12 -7.74 -33.91
N GLU A 200 -0.13 -8.78 -34.71
CA GLU A 200 -0.15 -10.16 -34.21
C GLU A 200 1.28 -10.70 -34.16
N ILE A 201 1.69 -11.20 -33.00
CA ILE A 201 2.98 -11.83 -32.75
C ILE A 201 2.81 -13.31 -32.42
N GLN A 202 3.89 -14.08 -32.57
CA GLN A 202 4.05 -15.38 -31.94
C GLN A 202 4.78 -15.22 -30.59
N VAL A 203 4.26 -15.87 -29.55
CA VAL A 203 4.86 -16.00 -28.22
C VAL A 203 5.22 -17.46 -27.99
N ASP A 204 6.51 -17.77 -27.98
CA ASP A 204 7.03 -19.13 -27.80
C ASP A 204 6.72 -19.69 -26.39
N PRO A 205 6.75 -21.02 -26.19
CA PRO A 205 6.56 -21.62 -24.86
C PRO A 205 7.70 -21.26 -23.89
N PRO A 206 7.45 -21.27 -22.56
CA PRO A 206 8.47 -20.98 -21.56
C PRO A 206 9.52 -22.10 -21.52
N GLN A 207 10.79 -21.72 -21.37
CA GLN A 207 11.90 -22.64 -21.15
C GLN A 207 12.19 -22.83 -19.65
N ALA A 208 13.24 -23.57 -19.30
CA ALA A 208 13.56 -23.86 -17.90
C ALA A 208 13.68 -22.57 -17.06
N TYR A 209 13.05 -22.57 -15.89
CA TYR A 209 12.91 -21.43 -14.97
C TYR A 209 12.12 -20.23 -15.52
N GLU A 210 11.39 -20.38 -16.62
CA GLU A 210 10.50 -19.34 -17.16
C GLU A 210 9.01 -19.69 -16.98
N VAL A 211 8.17 -18.66 -16.96
CA VAL A 211 6.72 -18.75 -16.81
C VAL A 211 6.08 -17.90 -17.91
N ARG A 212 5.09 -18.46 -18.61
CA ARG A 212 4.27 -17.73 -19.57
C ARG A 212 2.98 -17.25 -18.91
N ILE A 213 2.70 -15.96 -19.07
CA ILE A 213 1.68 -15.22 -18.33
C ILE A 213 0.71 -14.59 -19.33
N LYS A 214 -0.61 -14.80 -19.15
CA LYS A 214 -1.62 -13.94 -19.78
C LYS A 214 -1.67 -12.63 -18.99
N ILE A 215 -1.36 -11.51 -19.64
CA ILE A 215 -1.51 -10.18 -19.02
C ILE A 215 -3.00 -9.86 -18.88
N LEU A 216 -3.44 -9.50 -17.67
CA LEU A 216 -4.80 -9.00 -17.39
C LEU A 216 -4.83 -7.47 -17.34
N CYS A 217 -3.76 -6.85 -16.89
CA CYS A 217 -3.64 -5.41 -16.76
C CYS A 217 -2.17 -4.98 -16.89
N THR A 218 -1.94 -3.82 -17.48
CA THR A 218 -0.63 -3.16 -17.48
C THR A 218 -0.79 -1.64 -17.49
N SER A 219 0.15 -0.93 -16.87
CA SER A 219 0.23 0.53 -16.87
C SER A 219 1.51 1.05 -17.52
N LEU A 220 1.52 2.35 -17.82
CA LEU A 220 2.63 3.05 -18.44
C LEU A 220 3.37 3.92 -17.41
N CYS A 221 4.71 3.88 -17.45
CA CYS A 221 5.60 4.69 -16.62
C CYS A 221 6.57 5.53 -17.47
N HIS A 222 7.19 6.57 -16.89
CA HIS A 222 8.18 7.39 -17.59
C HIS A 222 9.39 6.58 -18.08
N THR A 223 9.73 5.45 -17.45
CA THR A 223 10.77 4.54 -17.94
C THR A 223 10.47 4.04 -19.36
N ASP A 224 9.22 3.67 -19.65
CA ASP A 224 8.80 3.26 -20.99
C ASP A 224 8.92 4.44 -21.98
N VAL A 225 8.56 5.66 -21.56
CA VAL A 225 8.67 6.89 -22.37
C VAL A 225 10.13 7.27 -22.66
N THR A 226 11.05 7.07 -21.71
CA THR A 226 12.49 7.29 -21.90
C THR A 226 13.07 6.28 -22.90
N PHE A 227 12.77 4.99 -22.74
CA PHE A 227 13.25 3.97 -23.68
C PHE A 227 12.56 4.02 -25.04
N TRP A 228 11.33 4.52 -25.12
CA TRP A 228 10.64 4.83 -26.38
C TRP A 228 11.40 5.87 -27.21
N LYS A 229 11.94 6.90 -26.56
CA LYS A 229 12.71 7.99 -27.19
C LYS A 229 14.21 7.70 -27.32
N LEU A 230 14.69 6.53 -26.93
CA LEU A 230 16.13 6.23 -26.87
C LEU A 230 16.68 5.83 -28.26
N GLU A 231 17.20 6.81 -29.00
CA GLU A 231 17.69 6.60 -30.38
C GLU A 231 19.03 5.86 -30.50
N SER A 232 19.88 5.86 -29.45
CA SER A 232 21.26 5.36 -29.54
C SER A 232 21.79 4.73 -28.25
N GLY A 233 22.96 4.09 -28.35
CA GLY A 233 23.59 3.33 -27.26
C GLY A 233 23.15 1.85 -27.23
N PRO A 234 23.79 0.99 -26.41
CA PRO A 234 23.61 -0.47 -26.45
C PRO A 234 22.21 -0.94 -25.98
N LEU A 235 21.46 -0.04 -25.35
CA LEU A 235 20.08 -0.23 -24.88
C LEU A 235 19.03 0.13 -25.95
N ALA A 236 19.37 0.96 -26.95
CA ALA A 236 18.50 1.30 -28.08
C ALA A 236 18.40 0.10 -29.03
N ARG A 237 17.29 -0.65 -28.95
CA ARG A 237 17.07 -1.86 -29.76
C ARG A 237 15.62 -1.99 -30.17
N PHE A 238 15.43 -2.29 -31.43
CA PHE A 238 14.15 -2.34 -32.12
C PHE A 238 14.19 -3.46 -33.19
N PRO A 239 13.08 -4.15 -33.49
CA PRO A 239 11.76 -4.00 -32.86
C PRO A 239 11.76 -4.48 -31.40
N ARG A 240 10.92 -3.88 -30.54
CA ARG A 240 10.82 -4.20 -29.10
C ARG A 240 9.38 -4.08 -28.59
N ILE A 241 9.00 -4.91 -27.62
CA ILE A 241 7.76 -4.76 -26.84
C ILE A 241 8.12 -4.12 -25.49
N LEU A 242 7.56 -2.94 -25.21
CA LEU A 242 7.76 -2.21 -23.94
C LEU A 242 6.80 -2.71 -22.83
N GLY A 243 6.74 -1.98 -21.71
CA GLY A 243 5.86 -2.29 -20.58
C GLY A 243 6.54 -3.13 -19.50
N HIS A 244 6.37 -2.72 -18.25
CA HIS A 244 6.93 -3.38 -17.07
C HIS A 244 6.06 -3.27 -15.80
N GLU A 245 5.07 -2.37 -15.78
CA GLU A 245 4.03 -2.33 -14.74
C GLU A 245 2.84 -3.19 -15.17
N ALA A 246 2.65 -4.37 -14.58
CA ALA A 246 1.63 -5.32 -15.04
C ALA A 246 1.27 -6.39 -14.01
N VAL A 247 0.09 -6.99 -14.18
CA VAL A 247 -0.35 -8.21 -13.49
C VAL A 247 -1.01 -9.16 -14.50
N GLY A 248 -0.91 -10.46 -14.22
CA GLY A 248 -1.48 -11.48 -15.08
C GLY A 248 -1.78 -12.79 -14.35
N VAL A 249 -2.11 -13.80 -15.14
CA VAL A 249 -2.35 -15.18 -14.68
C VAL A 249 -1.38 -16.11 -15.39
N VAL A 250 -0.81 -17.07 -14.66
CA VAL A 250 0.07 -18.10 -15.23
C VAL A 250 -0.73 -18.97 -16.22
N GLU A 251 -0.30 -18.99 -17.47
CA GLU A 251 -0.85 -19.85 -18.53
C GLU A 251 -0.09 -21.19 -18.57
N SER A 252 1.24 -21.16 -18.54
CA SER A 252 2.09 -22.36 -18.46
C SER A 252 3.43 -22.06 -17.79
N ILE A 253 4.10 -23.11 -17.32
CA ILE A 253 5.41 -23.07 -16.67
C ILE A 253 6.42 -23.93 -17.45
N GLY A 254 7.68 -23.53 -17.46
CA GLY A 254 8.77 -24.35 -17.99
C GLY A 254 9.34 -25.33 -16.96
N GLU A 255 10.38 -26.07 -17.36
CA GLU A 255 11.09 -27.01 -16.47
C GLU A 255 11.71 -26.31 -15.25
N ASN A 256 11.83 -27.01 -14.12
CA ASN A 256 12.46 -26.49 -12.89
C ASN A 256 11.79 -25.20 -12.33
N VAL A 257 10.51 -24.98 -12.62
CA VAL A 257 9.68 -23.94 -12.00
C VAL A 257 8.98 -24.50 -10.77
N ASP A 258 9.49 -24.14 -9.58
CA ASP A 258 8.85 -24.40 -8.31
C ASP A 258 7.96 -23.22 -7.85
N GLY A 259 6.96 -23.49 -7.01
CA GLY A 259 6.14 -22.48 -6.31
C GLY A 259 5.02 -21.83 -7.13
N PHE A 260 5.13 -21.85 -8.47
CA PHE A 260 4.11 -21.36 -9.41
C PHE A 260 3.38 -22.51 -10.09
N LYS A 261 2.11 -22.28 -10.45
CA LYS A 261 1.29 -23.17 -11.28
C LYS A 261 0.34 -22.37 -12.17
N GLN A 262 -0.14 -23.01 -13.23
CA GLN A 262 -1.26 -22.56 -14.05
C GLN A 262 -2.43 -22.05 -13.19
N GLY A 263 -2.96 -20.87 -13.53
CA GLY A 263 -4.07 -20.22 -12.82
C GLY A 263 -3.67 -19.43 -11.56
N ASP A 264 -2.39 -19.39 -11.17
CA ASP A 264 -1.93 -18.45 -10.14
C ASP A 264 -1.97 -17.01 -10.66
N VAL A 265 -2.43 -16.07 -9.83
CA VAL A 265 -2.33 -14.62 -10.11
C VAL A 265 -0.92 -14.15 -9.74
N VAL A 266 -0.27 -13.48 -10.69
CA VAL A 266 1.16 -13.15 -10.61
C VAL A 266 1.47 -11.75 -11.13
N LEU A 267 2.46 -11.15 -10.49
CA LEU A 267 2.99 -9.83 -10.78
C LEU A 267 4.43 -9.98 -11.32
N PRO A 268 4.67 -9.78 -12.62
CA PRO A 268 6.03 -9.66 -13.14
C PRO A 268 6.67 -8.33 -12.69
N VAL A 269 7.94 -8.37 -12.31
CA VAL A 269 8.70 -7.26 -11.70
C VAL A 269 10.07 -7.13 -12.37
N PHE A 270 10.39 -5.93 -12.87
CA PHE A 270 11.66 -5.68 -13.56
C PHE A 270 12.87 -5.93 -12.66
N HIS A 271 12.71 -5.77 -11.34
CA HIS A 271 13.76 -5.99 -10.34
C HIS A 271 13.79 -7.47 -9.89
N PRO A 272 14.91 -8.19 -10.03
CA PRO A 272 14.96 -9.64 -9.76
C PRO A 272 15.20 -10.01 -8.29
N GLN A 273 14.66 -11.17 -7.89
CA GLN A 273 14.97 -11.87 -6.64
C GLN A 273 15.13 -13.38 -6.87
N CYS A 274 16.39 -13.83 -6.98
CA CYS A 274 16.73 -15.25 -7.17
C CYS A 274 16.77 -16.08 -5.88
N GLU A 275 16.66 -15.44 -4.70
CA GLU A 275 16.56 -16.06 -3.35
C GLU A 275 17.81 -16.85 -2.88
N GLU A 276 18.65 -17.31 -3.79
CA GLU A 276 19.83 -18.11 -3.51
C GLU A 276 21.12 -17.31 -3.29
N CYS A 277 21.30 -16.16 -3.95
CA CYS A 277 22.56 -15.42 -3.88
C CYS A 277 22.76 -14.71 -2.52
N LYS A 278 24.02 -14.38 -2.20
CA LYS A 278 24.42 -13.74 -0.94
C LYS A 278 23.53 -12.54 -0.59
N GLU A 279 23.29 -11.64 -1.54
CA GLU A 279 22.53 -10.41 -1.31
C GLU A 279 21.01 -10.67 -1.27
N CYS A 280 20.48 -11.63 -2.03
CA CYS A 280 19.10 -12.09 -1.86
C CYS A 280 18.84 -12.66 -0.46
N LYS A 281 19.85 -13.27 0.19
CA LYS A 281 19.79 -13.76 1.57
C LYS A 281 20.10 -12.68 2.63
N SER A 282 20.95 -11.72 2.31
CA SER A 282 21.31 -10.58 3.19
C SER A 282 20.12 -9.65 3.43
N PRO A 283 19.75 -9.30 4.67
CA PRO A 283 18.69 -8.32 4.91
C PRO A 283 19.07 -6.89 4.47
N LYS A 284 20.35 -6.62 4.21
CA LYS A 284 20.89 -5.28 3.95
C LYS A 284 20.76 -4.79 2.49
N SER A 285 20.29 -5.63 1.57
CA SER A 285 20.30 -5.34 0.13
C SER A 285 19.18 -6.06 -0.61
N ASN A 286 18.65 -5.44 -1.67
CA ASN A 286 17.79 -6.10 -2.67
C ASN A 286 18.54 -6.38 -3.99
N TRP A 287 19.86 -6.13 -4.07
CA TRP A 287 20.64 -6.22 -5.31
C TRP A 287 20.97 -7.67 -5.69
N CYS A 288 20.16 -8.28 -6.56
CA CYS A 288 20.28 -9.69 -6.93
C CYS A 288 21.46 -9.98 -7.89
N THR A 289 22.65 -10.16 -7.32
CA THR A 289 23.96 -10.32 -8.01
C THR A 289 24.05 -11.39 -9.11
N ARG A 290 23.12 -12.35 -9.22
CA ARG A 290 23.06 -13.27 -10.39
C ARG A 290 22.54 -12.58 -11.65
N TYR A 291 21.68 -11.57 -11.50
CA TYR A 291 20.90 -10.94 -12.58
C TYR A 291 21.33 -9.49 -12.87
N THR A 292 21.75 -8.75 -11.86
CA THR A 292 21.98 -7.28 -11.92
C THR A 292 23.19 -6.80 -12.74
N ASN A 293 23.95 -7.70 -13.36
CA ASN A 293 25.21 -7.36 -14.07
C ASN A 293 25.05 -7.38 -15.59
N ASP A 294 23.80 -7.38 -16.08
CA ASP A 294 23.46 -7.50 -17.49
C ASP A 294 22.07 -6.89 -17.72
N PHE A 295 22.06 -5.71 -18.34
CA PHE A 295 20.84 -5.00 -18.76
C PHE A 295 20.67 -5.06 -20.29
N LEU A 296 21.42 -5.95 -20.95
CA LEU A 296 21.56 -6.00 -22.41
C LEU A 296 20.99 -7.28 -23.01
N SER A 297 20.71 -8.31 -22.22
CA SER A 297 20.00 -9.51 -22.65
C SER A 297 18.50 -9.28 -22.84
N ASN A 298 17.90 -10.09 -23.71
CA ASN A 298 16.44 -10.28 -23.75
C ASN A 298 15.99 -11.05 -22.50
N THR A 299 16.73 -12.10 -22.12
CA THR A 299 16.53 -12.87 -20.89
C THR A 299 17.87 -13.19 -20.23
N ARG A 300 17.97 -13.10 -18.90
CA ARG A 300 19.25 -13.27 -18.20
C ARG A 300 19.88 -14.66 -18.40
N ARG A 301 19.07 -15.71 -18.57
CA ARG A 301 19.55 -17.10 -18.75
C ARG A 301 19.86 -17.47 -20.20
N TYR A 302 19.14 -16.90 -21.17
CA TYR A 302 19.27 -17.25 -22.59
C TYR A 302 19.85 -16.11 -23.45
N GLY A 303 20.33 -15.04 -22.81
CA GLY A 303 21.05 -13.95 -23.45
C GLY A 303 20.18 -13.20 -24.43
N MET A 304 20.54 -13.22 -25.71
CA MET A 304 19.82 -12.51 -26.76
C MET A 304 18.61 -13.29 -27.31
N ALA A 305 18.44 -14.57 -26.97
CA ALA A 305 17.29 -15.34 -27.45
C ALA A 305 15.96 -14.70 -26.99
N SER A 306 15.07 -14.41 -27.94
CA SER A 306 13.73 -13.92 -27.62
C SER A 306 12.75 -15.05 -27.26
N ARG A 307 11.53 -14.64 -26.93
CA ARG A 307 10.31 -15.47 -26.91
C ARG A 307 9.22 -14.87 -27.81
N PHE A 308 9.52 -13.77 -28.50
CA PHE A 308 8.60 -13.02 -29.34
C PHE A 308 9.10 -13.01 -30.77
N LYS A 309 8.22 -13.37 -31.71
CA LYS A 309 8.48 -13.31 -33.15
C LYS A 309 7.36 -12.56 -33.86
N ASP A 310 7.71 -11.77 -34.86
CA ASP A 310 6.69 -11.09 -35.67
C ASP A 310 6.09 -12.01 -36.77
N SER A 311 5.20 -11.47 -37.59
CA SER A 311 4.53 -12.23 -38.66
C SER A 311 5.46 -12.86 -39.71
N PHE A 312 6.72 -12.41 -39.80
CA PHE A 312 7.74 -12.93 -40.70
C PHE A 312 8.65 -13.99 -40.04
N GLY A 313 8.57 -14.13 -38.71
CA GLY A 313 9.39 -15.06 -37.91
C GLY A 313 10.64 -14.43 -37.29
N GLU A 314 10.87 -13.14 -37.54
CA GLU A 314 11.99 -12.36 -37.01
C GLU A 314 11.82 -12.06 -35.51
N ASP A 315 12.91 -12.03 -34.75
CA ASP A 315 12.90 -11.83 -33.30
C ASP A 315 12.53 -10.38 -32.93
N ILE A 316 11.57 -10.24 -32.00
CA ILE A 316 11.24 -8.96 -31.35
C ILE A 316 11.94 -8.92 -30.00
N HIS A 317 12.60 -7.81 -29.65
CA HIS A 317 13.31 -7.69 -28.38
C HIS A 317 12.38 -7.56 -27.16
N HIS A 318 12.85 -8.14 -26.06
CA HIS A 318 12.30 -7.95 -24.73
C HIS A 318 12.70 -6.58 -24.15
N PHE A 319 12.02 -6.18 -23.08
CA PHE A 319 12.24 -4.95 -22.34
C PHE A 319 12.23 -5.22 -20.83
N ILE A 320 13.38 -4.94 -20.18
CA ILE A 320 13.64 -5.05 -18.74
C ILE A 320 13.01 -6.29 -18.07
N PHE A 321 13.10 -7.43 -18.76
CA PHE A 321 12.69 -8.76 -18.31
C PHE A 321 11.19 -8.94 -18.04
N VAL A 322 10.33 -8.05 -18.57
CA VAL A 322 8.87 -8.11 -18.40
C VAL A 322 8.08 -8.04 -19.72
N SER A 323 8.33 -7.03 -20.56
CA SER A 323 7.59 -6.78 -21.82
C SER A 323 6.08 -7.00 -21.71
N SER A 324 5.36 -6.12 -20.99
CA SER A 324 3.92 -6.30 -20.73
C SER A 324 2.96 -5.71 -21.77
N PHE A 325 3.44 -5.02 -22.81
CA PHE A 325 2.59 -4.45 -23.87
C PHE A 325 2.21 -5.49 -24.94
N THR A 326 1.67 -6.61 -24.46
CA THR A 326 1.24 -7.82 -25.17
C THR A 326 0.08 -8.46 -24.39
N GLU A 327 -0.67 -9.37 -25.00
CA GLU A 327 -1.63 -10.21 -24.27
C GLU A 327 -0.94 -11.37 -23.52
N TYR A 328 0.23 -11.84 -24.01
CA TYR A 328 1.02 -12.89 -23.38
C TYR A 328 2.52 -12.53 -23.35
N THR A 329 3.18 -12.73 -22.21
CA THR A 329 4.63 -12.56 -22.02
C THR A 329 5.25 -13.80 -21.37
N VAL A 330 6.58 -13.92 -21.45
CA VAL A 330 7.38 -14.98 -20.82
C VAL A 330 8.48 -14.33 -19.97
N VAL A 331 8.56 -14.69 -18.68
CA VAL A 331 9.51 -14.11 -17.71
C VAL A 331 10.19 -15.19 -16.87
N ASP A 332 11.40 -14.91 -16.38
CA ASP A 332 12.10 -15.78 -15.42
C ASP A 332 11.44 -15.73 -14.03
N ILE A 333 11.40 -16.85 -13.30
CA ILE A 333 10.89 -16.91 -11.91
C ILE A 333 11.62 -15.99 -10.93
N ALA A 334 12.81 -15.47 -11.25
CA ALA A 334 13.47 -14.41 -10.48
C ALA A 334 12.74 -13.06 -10.59
N HIS A 335 12.06 -12.80 -11.70
CA HIS A 335 11.31 -11.59 -12.02
C HIS A 335 9.80 -11.75 -11.77
N LEU A 336 9.38 -12.77 -11.01
CA LEU A 336 7.96 -13.07 -10.78
C LEU A 336 7.61 -13.15 -9.30
N VAL A 337 6.48 -12.53 -8.95
CA VAL A 337 5.91 -12.56 -7.60
C VAL A 337 4.48 -13.11 -7.68
N LYS A 338 4.15 -14.04 -6.78
CA LYS A 338 2.78 -14.53 -6.60
C LYS A 338 2.04 -13.64 -5.61
N ILE A 339 0.81 -13.25 -5.94
CA ILE A 339 -0.02 -12.35 -5.12
C ILE A 339 -1.41 -12.96 -4.86
N SER A 340 -2.19 -12.34 -3.97
CA SER A 340 -3.60 -12.70 -3.80
C SER A 340 -4.41 -12.39 -5.06
N SER A 341 -5.47 -13.15 -5.33
CA SER A 341 -6.47 -12.83 -6.36
C SER A 341 -7.53 -11.82 -5.88
N GLU A 342 -7.46 -11.38 -4.62
CA GLU A 342 -8.41 -10.44 -4.01
C GLU A 342 -8.09 -8.97 -4.30
N ILE A 343 -6.84 -8.64 -4.69
CA ILE A 343 -6.45 -7.27 -5.03
C ILE A 343 -6.89 -6.93 -6.46
N PRO A 344 -7.51 -5.75 -6.71
CA PRO A 344 -7.85 -5.28 -8.05
C PRO A 344 -6.64 -5.25 -8.99
N VAL A 345 -6.82 -5.70 -10.24
CA VAL A 345 -5.72 -5.91 -11.20
C VAL A 345 -5.07 -4.61 -11.68
N ASP A 346 -5.84 -3.53 -11.71
CA ASP A 346 -5.41 -2.17 -11.98
C ASP A 346 -4.49 -1.62 -10.88
N ILE A 347 -4.86 -1.81 -9.61
CA ILE A 347 -4.04 -1.45 -8.45
C ILE A 347 -2.80 -2.33 -8.35
N ALA A 348 -2.95 -3.65 -8.54
CA ALA A 348 -1.86 -4.61 -8.45
C ALA A 348 -0.71 -4.30 -9.42
N ALA A 349 -1.03 -3.95 -10.68
CA ALA A 349 -0.03 -3.65 -11.70
C ALA A 349 0.94 -2.51 -11.30
N LEU A 350 0.51 -1.56 -10.48
CA LEU A 350 1.34 -0.43 -10.03
C LEU A 350 2.46 -0.87 -9.06
N LEU A 351 2.28 -2.00 -8.37
CA LEU A 351 3.19 -2.49 -7.34
C LEU A 351 4.50 -3.09 -7.91
N SER A 352 4.65 -3.25 -9.22
CA SER A 352 5.89 -3.77 -9.81
C SER A 352 6.91 -2.69 -10.23
N CYS A 353 6.59 -1.40 -10.12
CA CYS A 353 7.58 -0.32 -10.30
C CYS A 353 7.35 0.90 -9.40
N GLY A 354 6.64 1.93 -9.87
CA GLY A 354 6.71 3.27 -9.26
C GLY A 354 6.21 3.33 -7.80
N VAL A 355 5.14 2.60 -7.49
CA VAL A 355 4.48 2.63 -6.18
C VAL A 355 5.32 1.93 -5.12
N ALA A 356 5.76 0.70 -5.41
CA ALA A 356 6.66 -0.05 -4.53
C ALA A 356 8.01 0.68 -4.33
N THR A 357 8.49 1.40 -5.35
CA THR A 357 9.69 2.24 -5.24
C THR A 357 9.52 3.36 -4.22
N GLY A 358 8.43 4.13 -4.29
CA GLY A 358 8.17 5.24 -3.36
C GLY A 358 7.90 4.76 -1.93
N ILE A 359 7.01 3.77 -1.76
CA ILE A 359 6.68 3.24 -0.43
C ILE A 359 7.91 2.60 0.23
N GLY A 360 8.68 1.80 -0.52
CA GLY A 360 9.89 1.17 -0.01
C GLY A 360 10.99 2.17 0.36
N ALA A 361 11.13 3.24 -0.42
CA ALA A 361 12.06 4.31 -0.11
C ALA A 361 11.79 4.91 1.28
N ALA A 362 10.53 5.20 1.61
CA ALA A 362 10.13 5.69 2.92
C ALA A 362 10.23 4.60 4.01
N TRP A 363 9.64 3.43 3.76
CA TRP A 363 9.47 2.38 4.77
C TRP A 363 10.76 1.64 5.13
N LYS A 364 11.66 1.38 4.16
CA LYS A 364 12.89 0.58 4.37
C LYS A 364 14.21 1.33 4.21
N VAL A 365 14.31 2.28 3.28
CA VAL A 365 15.60 2.89 2.93
C VAL A 365 15.88 4.12 3.77
N ALA A 366 14.90 5.03 3.85
CA ALA A 366 14.88 6.10 4.83
C ALA A 366 14.68 5.54 6.24
N ASP A 367 13.72 4.62 6.42
CA ASP A 367 13.29 4.11 7.74
C ASP A 367 12.69 5.23 8.63
N VAL A 368 11.92 6.13 7.99
CA VAL A 368 11.40 7.39 8.57
C VAL A 368 10.77 7.19 9.95
N GLU A 369 11.18 7.98 10.94
CA GLU A 369 10.59 7.91 12.29
C GLU A 369 9.19 8.56 12.36
N GLU A 370 8.43 8.16 13.38
CA GLU A 370 7.20 8.84 13.75
C GLU A 370 7.52 10.27 14.22
N GLY A 371 6.73 11.25 13.78
CA GLY A 371 6.95 12.67 14.09
C GLY A 371 7.96 13.41 13.20
N SER A 372 8.68 12.73 12.30
CA SER A 372 9.65 13.38 11.41
C SER A 372 9.03 14.43 10.47
N THR A 373 9.85 15.39 10.02
CA THR A 373 9.54 16.31 8.91
C THR A 373 10.21 15.84 7.62
N VAL A 374 9.45 15.76 6.53
CA VAL A 374 9.92 15.20 5.25
C VAL A 374 9.69 16.17 4.09
N ALA A 375 10.65 16.25 3.16
CA ALA A 375 10.52 16.97 1.89
C ALA A 375 10.53 16.00 0.69
N ILE A 376 9.64 16.20 -0.28
CA ILE A 376 9.49 15.33 -1.46
C ILE A 376 9.58 16.17 -2.74
N PHE A 377 10.64 15.97 -3.52
CA PHE A 377 10.93 16.70 -4.75
C PHE A 377 10.38 15.94 -5.96
N GLY A 378 9.28 16.46 -6.53
CA GLY A 378 8.54 15.89 -7.65
C GLY A 378 7.35 15.04 -7.22
N LEU A 379 6.13 15.55 -7.46
CA LEU A 379 4.87 14.90 -7.09
C LEU A 379 4.27 14.09 -8.25
N GLY A 380 5.12 13.34 -8.96
CA GLY A 380 4.69 12.23 -9.82
C GLY A 380 4.35 10.97 -9.02
N ALA A 381 3.98 9.88 -9.69
CA ALA A 381 3.56 8.64 -9.02
C ALA A 381 4.56 8.11 -7.96
N VAL A 382 5.87 8.24 -8.19
CA VAL A 382 6.90 7.86 -7.20
C VAL A 382 6.84 8.76 -5.97
N GLY A 383 6.79 10.09 -6.14
CA GLY A 383 6.72 11.03 -5.01
C GLY A 383 5.40 10.98 -4.23
N LEU A 384 4.28 10.68 -4.90
CA LEU A 384 3.00 10.42 -4.22
C LEU A 384 3.04 9.10 -3.43
N ALA A 385 3.72 8.06 -3.96
CA ALA A 385 3.95 6.82 -3.24
C ALA A 385 4.98 6.96 -2.10
N VAL A 386 5.95 7.88 -2.21
CA VAL A 386 6.78 8.31 -1.07
C VAL A 386 5.90 8.98 -0.02
N ALA A 387 5.03 9.94 -0.38
CA ALA A 387 4.15 10.62 0.56
C ALA A 387 3.27 9.62 1.33
N GLU A 388 2.68 8.66 0.62
CA GLU A 388 1.90 7.57 1.22
C GLU A 388 2.75 6.67 2.14
N GLY A 389 3.95 6.30 1.72
CA GLY A 389 4.90 5.55 2.56
C GLY A 389 5.34 6.33 3.81
N VAL A 390 5.49 7.64 3.71
CA VAL A 390 5.85 8.56 4.81
C VAL A 390 4.67 8.77 5.76
N ARG A 391 3.44 8.89 5.23
CA ARG A 391 2.18 8.91 6.00
C ARG A 391 2.02 7.62 6.81
N LEU A 392 2.30 6.47 6.21
CA LEU A 392 2.30 5.16 6.87
C LEU A 392 3.39 5.00 7.94
N ARG A 393 4.38 5.89 7.99
CA ARG A 393 5.42 5.96 9.02
C ARG A 393 5.14 6.99 10.13
N GLY A 394 4.03 7.74 10.04
CA GLY A 394 3.61 8.68 11.08
C GLY A 394 4.38 10.00 11.11
N ALA A 395 4.98 10.43 9.99
CA ALA A 395 5.63 11.73 9.90
C ALA A 395 4.64 12.88 10.20
N ALA A 396 5.08 13.88 10.97
CA ALA A 396 4.21 14.99 11.40
C ALA A 396 4.04 16.09 10.33
N LYS A 397 4.99 16.19 9.39
CA LYS A 397 4.99 17.23 8.35
C LYS A 397 5.55 16.68 7.04
N ILE A 398 4.81 16.84 5.94
CA ILE A 398 5.18 16.33 4.61
C ILE A 398 5.08 17.47 3.61
N ILE A 399 6.24 17.96 3.16
CA ILE A 399 6.40 19.12 2.27
C ILE A 399 6.58 18.62 0.84
N GLY A 400 5.59 18.84 -0.02
CA GLY A 400 5.67 18.53 -1.45
C GLY A 400 6.29 19.68 -2.25
N VAL A 401 7.18 19.37 -3.19
CA VAL A 401 7.81 20.35 -4.09
C VAL A 401 7.51 19.96 -5.54
N ASP A 402 6.77 20.79 -6.28
CA ASP A 402 6.51 20.60 -7.71
C ASP A 402 6.19 21.93 -8.41
N LEU A 403 6.34 22.00 -9.73
CA LEU A 403 5.97 23.17 -10.52
C LEU A 403 4.46 23.26 -10.78
N ASN A 404 3.74 22.12 -10.73
CA ASN A 404 2.30 22.07 -10.97
C ASN A 404 1.51 22.03 -9.65
N PRO A 405 0.79 23.12 -9.26
CA PRO A 405 0.04 23.18 -8.01
C PRO A 405 -1.16 22.21 -7.97
N ALA A 406 -1.70 21.76 -9.10
CA ALA A 406 -2.80 20.78 -9.11
C ALA A 406 -2.40 19.43 -8.49
N LYS A 407 -1.10 19.10 -8.49
CA LYS A 407 -0.57 17.90 -7.81
C LYS A 407 -0.65 18.00 -6.28
N PHE A 408 -0.73 19.20 -5.70
CA PHE A 408 -0.88 19.35 -4.24
C PHE A 408 -2.24 18.84 -3.76
N GLU A 409 -3.33 19.17 -4.48
CA GLU A 409 -4.68 18.72 -4.13
C GLU A 409 -4.83 17.19 -4.22
N ILE A 410 -4.07 16.55 -5.11
CA ILE A 410 -3.92 15.09 -5.16
C ILE A 410 -3.04 14.61 -3.98
N GLY A 411 -1.91 15.28 -3.74
CA GLY A 411 -0.94 14.99 -2.68
C GLY A 411 -1.51 14.99 -1.26
N LYS A 412 -2.48 15.88 -0.95
CA LYS A 412 -3.18 15.92 0.35
C LYS A 412 -3.81 14.57 0.71
N ARG A 413 -4.28 13.80 -0.28
CA ARG A 413 -4.86 12.44 -0.09
C ARG A 413 -3.83 11.40 0.37
N TYR A 414 -2.55 11.68 0.20
CA TYR A 414 -1.41 10.88 0.64
C TYR A 414 -0.64 11.55 1.80
N GLY A 415 -1.27 12.51 2.49
CA GLY A 415 -0.74 13.15 3.69
C GLY A 415 0.16 14.36 3.46
N ILE A 416 0.33 14.88 2.23
CA ILE A 416 1.12 16.09 1.99
C ILE A 416 0.45 17.30 2.70
N THR A 417 1.16 17.89 3.66
CA THR A 417 0.68 18.98 4.53
C THR A 417 0.99 20.36 3.96
N ASP A 418 2.16 20.51 3.34
CA ASP A 418 2.69 21.78 2.84
C ASP A 418 3.09 21.63 1.37
N PHE A 419 3.07 22.74 0.61
CA PHE A 419 3.48 22.74 -0.78
C PHE A 419 4.38 23.94 -1.12
N ILE A 420 5.44 23.67 -1.89
CA ILE A 420 6.34 24.67 -2.45
C ILE A 420 6.28 24.56 -3.97
N ASN A 421 5.93 25.66 -4.64
CA ASN A 421 6.17 25.82 -6.07
C ASN A 421 7.49 26.59 -6.30
N PRO A 422 8.54 25.97 -6.87
CA PRO A 422 9.80 26.65 -7.13
C PRO A 422 9.66 27.95 -7.93
N ALA A 423 8.71 28.04 -8.86
CA ALA A 423 8.48 29.24 -9.67
C ALA A 423 7.95 30.45 -8.87
N LEU A 424 7.54 30.25 -7.60
CA LEU A 424 7.05 31.30 -6.71
C LEU A 424 8.07 31.69 -5.62
N CYS A 425 9.26 31.09 -5.60
CA CYS A 425 10.28 31.32 -4.57
C CYS A 425 11.20 32.53 -4.86
N GLY A 426 11.06 33.16 -6.03
CA GLY A 426 11.93 34.26 -6.45
C GLY A 426 13.37 33.79 -6.67
N GLU A 427 14.34 34.48 -6.06
CA GLU A 427 15.77 34.14 -6.14
C GLU A 427 16.23 33.14 -5.07
N LYS A 428 15.37 32.79 -4.09
CA LYS A 428 15.74 31.84 -3.01
C LYS A 428 15.90 30.42 -3.53
N LYS A 429 16.89 29.69 -3.02
CA LYS A 429 17.01 28.24 -3.22
C LYS A 429 15.90 27.49 -2.47
N ILE A 430 15.48 26.35 -3.02
CA ILE A 430 14.39 25.55 -2.43
C ILE A 430 14.84 24.91 -1.12
N SER A 431 16.12 24.54 -1.02
CA SER A 431 16.77 24.13 0.22
C SER A 431 16.74 25.22 1.31
N GLU A 432 16.83 26.51 0.96
CA GLU A 432 16.73 27.62 1.91
C GLU A 432 15.28 27.79 2.40
N VAL A 433 14.31 27.79 1.47
CA VAL A 433 12.88 27.88 1.80
C VAL A 433 12.44 26.74 2.71
N ILE A 434 12.86 25.49 2.44
CA ILE A 434 12.55 24.35 3.31
C ILE A 434 13.20 24.53 4.69
N ARG A 435 14.45 24.99 4.77
CA ARG A 435 15.14 25.22 6.04
C ARG A 435 14.48 26.32 6.87
N GLU A 436 13.97 27.38 6.24
CA GLU A 436 13.16 28.41 6.90
C GLU A 436 11.82 27.83 7.40
N MET A 437 11.08 27.09 6.56
CA MET A 437 9.79 26.46 6.88
C MET A 437 9.84 25.34 7.96
N THR A 438 11.04 24.95 8.40
CA THR A 438 11.28 23.83 9.33
C THR A 438 12.21 24.19 10.50
N GLY A 439 12.71 25.42 10.56
CA GLY A 439 13.62 25.87 11.63
C GLY A 439 15.02 25.24 11.59
N GLY A 440 15.46 24.72 10.45
CA GLY A 440 16.82 24.16 10.29
C GLY A 440 17.02 23.18 9.12
N GLY A 441 15.93 22.59 8.60
CA GLY A 441 15.92 21.60 7.52
C GLY A 441 15.03 20.40 7.85
N ALA A 442 14.62 19.65 6.83
CA ALA A 442 13.85 18.42 7.00
C ALA A 442 14.70 17.29 7.61
N ASP A 443 14.07 16.34 8.30
CA ASP A 443 14.72 15.09 8.74
C ASP A 443 15.06 14.22 7.53
N TYR A 444 14.12 14.11 6.59
CA TYR A 444 14.28 13.35 5.35
C TYR A 444 14.00 14.20 4.12
N SER A 445 14.71 13.90 3.04
CA SER A 445 14.34 14.37 1.70
C SER A 445 14.37 13.25 0.67
N PHE A 446 13.45 13.32 -0.30
CA PHE A 446 13.32 12.34 -1.37
C PHE A 446 13.35 13.03 -2.73
N GLU A 447 14.31 12.70 -3.58
CA GLU A 447 14.40 13.20 -4.96
C GLU A 447 13.74 12.20 -5.92
N CYS A 448 12.69 12.63 -6.62
CA CYS A 448 11.81 11.76 -7.39
C CYS A 448 11.70 12.14 -8.88
N ILE A 449 12.63 12.97 -9.42
CA ILE A 449 12.57 13.49 -10.80
C ILE A 449 13.75 12.99 -11.63
N GLY A 450 14.98 13.06 -11.11
CA GLY A 450 16.20 12.66 -11.80
C GLY A 450 17.00 13.84 -12.37
N LEU A 451 17.10 14.95 -11.62
CA LEU A 451 17.95 16.09 -12.00
C LEU A 451 19.05 16.31 -10.96
N ALA A 452 20.32 16.26 -11.36
CA ALA A 452 21.47 16.37 -10.43
C ALA A 452 21.44 17.63 -9.55
N SER A 453 20.95 18.76 -10.06
CA SER A 453 20.76 20.00 -9.29
C SER A 453 19.63 19.92 -8.25
N LEU A 454 18.59 19.12 -8.49
CA LEU A 454 17.55 18.84 -7.50
C LEU A 454 18.01 17.78 -6.49
N MET A 455 18.95 16.89 -6.84
CA MET A 455 19.59 15.99 -5.89
C MET A 455 20.46 16.79 -4.89
N GLU A 456 21.17 17.82 -5.37
CA GLU A 456 21.89 18.78 -4.52
C GLU A 456 20.95 19.61 -3.63
N GLU A 457 19.88 20.19 -4.19
CA GLU A 457 18.89 20.95 -3.39
C GLU A 457 18.16 20.05 -2.38
N ALA A 458 17.81 18.81 -2.74
CA ALA A 458 17.24 17.84 -1.81
C ALA A 458 18.19 17.53 -0.66
N PHE A 459 19.49 17.34 -0.94
CA PHE A 459 20.51 17.17 0.11
C PHE A 459 20.61 18.40 1.03
N ASN A 460 20.77 19.59 0.45
CA ASN A 460 20.91 20.84 1.19
C ASN A 460 19.66 21.21 2.00
N SER A 461 18.47 20.75 1.60
CA SER A 461 17.20 20.98 2.32
C SER A 461 17.08 20.25 3.67
N THR A 462 17.87 19.20 3.89
CA THR A 462 17.84 18.42 5.14
C THR A 462 18.59 19.13 6.27
N ARG A 463 18.26 18.80 7.52
CA ARG A 463 18.94 19.35 8.70
C ARG A 463 20.40 18.85 8.81
N PRO A 464 21.35 19.70 9.24
CA PRO A 464 22.65 19.22 9.71
C PRO A 464 22.50 18.23 10.88
N GLY A 465 23.56 17.44 11.14
CA GLY A 465 23.63 16.49 12.25
C GLY A 465 23.05 15.10 11.95
N SER A 466 21.86 15.02 11.35
CA SER A 466 21.16 13.75 11.11
C SER A 466 20.34 13.66 9.81
N GLY A 467 20.24 14.74 9.03
CA GLY A 467 19.37 14.79 7.85
C GLY A 467 19.74 13.75 6.78
N LYS A 468 18.74 13.02 6.26
CA LYS A 468 18.94 11.86 5.37
C LYS A 468 18.20 12.00 4.05
N THR A 469 18.96 12.03 2.96
CA THR A 469 18.47 12.18 1.58
C THR A 469 18.43 10.84 0.86
N VAL A 470 17.32 10.56 0.17
CA VAL A 470 17.12 9.36 -0.66
C VAL A 470 16.86 9.77 -2.11
N ILE A 471 17.74 9.34 -3.02
CA ILE A 471 17.61 9.59 -4.46
C ILE A 471 16.87 8.41 -5.12
N LEU A 472 15.78 8.72 -5.83
CA LEU A 472 14.94 7.78 -6.59
C LEU A 472 14.89 8.14 -8.08
N GLY A 473 15.04 9.41 -8.42
CA GLY A 473 15.10 9.88 -9.80
C GLY A 473 16.35 9.40 -10.54
N MET A 474 16.20 9.01 -11.81
CA MET A 474 17.31 8.58 -12.66
C MET A 474 17.80 9.76 -13.51
N GLU A 475 19.03 10.22 -13.26
CA GLU A 475 19.69 11.24 -14.09
C GLU A 475 20.00 10.67 -15.48
N GLN A 476 19.60 11.38 -16.54
CA GLN A 476 19.56 10.86 -17.91
C GLN A 476 20.74 11.31 -18.79
N LYS A 477 21.61 12.20 -18.30
CA LYS A 477 22.71 12.84 -19.05
C LYS A 477 24.10 12.45 -18.52
N ALA A 478 24.16 11.54 -17.55
CA ALA A 478 25.36 11.17 -16.79
C ALA A 478 26.05 12.35 -16.09
N LEU A 479 25.26 13.33 -15.63
CA LEU A 479 25.77 14.49 -14.89
C LEU A 479 26.15 14.11 -13.45
N PRO A 480 27.28 14.62 -12.92
CA PRO A 480 27.69 14.36 -11.54
C PRO A 480 26.79 15.10 -10.54
N VAL A 481 26.49 14.45 -9.41
CA VAL A 481 25.86 15.10 -8.26
C VAL A 481 26.95 15.81 -7.44
N SER A 482 26.87 17.14 -7.36
CA SER A 482 27.78 17.97 -6.56
C SER A 482 27.24 18.10 -5.13
N LEU A 483 28.09 17.92 -4.11
CA LEU A 483 27.69 17.96 -2.70
C LEU A 483 28.76 18.65 -1.84
N GLY A 484 28.32 19.41 -0.84
CA GLY A 484 29.22 20.00 0.16
C GLY A 484 29.88 18.94 1.04
N SER A 485 31.19 18.73 0.91
CA SER A 485 31.95 17.77 1.72
C SER A 485 31.87 18.07 3.22
N TYR A 486 31.90 19.36 3.60
CA TYR A 486 31.68 19.80 4.98
C TYR A 486 30.28 19.49 5.50
N ASP A 487 29.27 19.40 4.65
CA ASP A 487 27.89 19.13 5.05
C ASP A 487 27.63 17.62 5.27
N LEU A 488 28.35 16.76 4.54
CA LEU A 488 28.48 15.33 4.87
C LEU A 488 29.24 15.14 6.21
N LEU A 489 30.37 15.83 6.40
CA LEU A 489 31.14 15.79 7.66
C LEU A 489 30.36 16.37 8.86
N ARG A 490 29.35 17.21 8.62
CA ARG A 490 28.38 17.70 9.62
C ARG A 490 27.22 16.74 9.86
N GLY A 491 27.27 15.50 9.38
CA GLY A 491 26.30 14.44 9.71
C GLY A 491 25.10 14.31 8.77
N ARG A 492 25.05 15.03 7.63
CA ARG A 492 24.06 14.69 6.60
C ARG A 492 24.43 13.39 5.90
N THR A 493 23.43 12.56 5.63
CA THR A 493 23.56 11.31 4.87
C THR A 493 22.86 11.43 3.52
N ILE A 494 23.47 10.90 2.47
CA ILE A 494 22.82 10.70 1.17
C ILE A 494 22.93 9.23 0.76
N CYS A 495 21.87 8.71 0.15
CA CYS A 495 21.84 7.38 -0.45
C CYS A 495 20.93 7.38 -1.69
N GLY A 496 21.13 6.41 -2.59
CA GLY A 496 20.19 6.12 -3.67
C GLY A 496 19.59 4.72 -3.47
N THR A 497 18.49 4.41 -4.15
CA THR A 497 17.92 3.06 -4.12
C THR A 497 17.19 2.68 -5.39
N LEU A 498 17.25 1.40 -5.76
CA LEU A 498 16.45 0.81 -6.84
C LEU A 498 15.29 0.02 -6.22
N PHE A 499 14.10 0.17 -6.80
CA PHE A 499 12.87 -0.48 -6.34
C PHE A 499 12.58 -0.28 -4.83
N GLY A 500 12.92 0.91 -4.30
CA GLY A 500 12.66 1.28 -2.90
C GLY A 500 13.38 0.39 -1.88
N GLY A 501 14.46 -0.30 -2.25
CA GLY A 501 15.13 -1.28 -1.40
C GLY A 501 14.30 -2.55 -1.12
N LEU A 502 13.15 -2.71 -1.79
CA LEU A 502 12.26 -3.85 -1.59
C LEU A 502 12.79 -5.10 -2.27
N LYS A 503 12.51 -6.25 -1.65
CA LYS A 503 12.68 -7.60 -2.18
C LYS A 503 11.32 -8.06 -2.71
N PRO A 504 11.09 -8.08 -4.04
CA PRO A 504 9.76 -8.27 -4.63
C PRO A 504 8.92 -9.40 -4.02
N LYS A 505 9.48 -10.60 -3.86
CA LYS A 505 8.76 -11.79 -3.38
C LYS A 505 8.45 -11.79 -1.89
N LEU A 506 9.13 -10.93 -1.10
CA LEU A 506 8.90 -10.80 0.33
C LEU A 506 8.01 -9.59 0.65
N ASP A 507 8.25 -8.46 -0.01
CA ASP A 507 7.69 -7.19 0.39
C ASP A 507 6.42 -6.80 -0.37
N ILE A 508 6.28 -7.19 -1.65
CA ILE A 508 5.05 -6.90 -2.41
C ILE A 508 3.83 -7.61 -1.80
N PRO A 509 3.89 -8.88 -1.36
CA PRO A 509 2.79 -9.50 -0.62
C PRO A 509 2.39 -8.72 0.64
N ILE A 510 3.33 -8.08 1.34
CA ILE A 510 3.04 -7.23 2.51
C ILE A 510 2.32 -5.94 2.07
N LEU A 511 2.67 -5.35 0.92
CA LEU A 511 1.95 -4.20 0.38
C LEU A 511 0.52 -4.57 -0.08
N VAL A 512 0.34 -5.74 -0.71
CA VAL A 512 -0.97 -6.29 -1.07
C VAL A 512 -1.83 -6.49 0.19
N ASP A 513 -1.30 -7.14 1.22
CA ASP A 513 -1.97 -7.32 2.52
C ASP A 513 -2.41 -5.99 3.16
N ARG A 514 -1.56 -4.96 3.11
CA ARG A 514 -1.86 -3.62 3.65
C ARG A 514 -2.92 -2.89 2.85
N TYR A 515 -2.93 -3.04 1.52
CA TYR A 515 -3.98 -2.50 0.67
C TYR A 515 -5.33 -3.16 0.96
N LEU A 516 -5.38 -4.49 1.02
CA LEU A 516 -6.61 -5.24 1.34
C LEU A 516 -7.17 -4.91 2.73
N LYS A 517 -6.31 -4.58 3.70
CA LYS A 517 -6.69 -4.08 5.04
C LYS A 517 -7.09 -2.60 5.08
N LYS A 518 -7.00 -1.88 3.95
CA LYS A 518 -7.23 -0.43 3.82
C LYS A 518 -6.28 0.43 4.66
N GLU A 519 -5.09 -0.10 4.98
CA GLU A 519 -4.01 0.66 5.61
C GLU A 519 -3.31 1.57 4.57
N LEU A 520 -3.07 1.00 3.38
CA LEU A 520 -2.36 1.60 2.25
C LEU A 520 -3.36 2.12 1.20
N ASN A 521 -3.28 3.41 0.86
CA ASN A 521 -4.12 4.10 -0.12
C ASN A 521 -3.42 4.16 -1.49
N LEU A 522 -4.02 3.57 -2.53
CA LEU A 522 -3.49 3.56 -3.91
C LEU A 522 -4.49 4.08 -4.97
N ASP A 523 -5.77 4.18 -4.61
CA ASP A 523 -6.87 4.28 -5.59
C ASP A 523 -6.86 5.59 -6.39
N GLY A 524 -6.25 6.65 -5.85
CA GLY A 524 -6.09 7.94 -6.52
C GLY A 524 -4.84 8.08 -7.39
N LEU A 525 -4.05 7.02 -7.61
CA LEU A 525 -2.84 7.06 -8.45
C LEU A 525 -3.16 6.78 -9.92
N ILE A 526 -4.27 6.09 -10.19
CA ILE A 526 -4.81 5.88 -11.54
C ILE A 526 -5.61 7.12 -11.92
N THR A 527 -5.16 7.87 -12.93
CA THR A 527 -5.93 9.01 -13.45
C THR A 527 -6.66 8.68 -14.75
N HIS A 528 -6.18 7.68 -15.52
CA HIS A 528 -6.77 7.29 -16.80
C HIS A 528 -6.91 5.76 -16.94
N GLU A 529 -8.08 5.30 -17.36
CA GLU A 529 -8.29 3.98 -17.97
C GLU A 529 -8.33 4.15 -19.49
N LEU A 530 -7.63 3.29 -20.24
CA LEU A 530 -7.59 3.29 -21.70
C LEU A 530 -7.68 1.87 -22.27
N SER A 531 -8.17 1.75 -23.51
CA SER A 531 -8.10 0.48 -24.26
C SER A 531 -6.67 0.18 -24.73
N PHE A 532 -6.37 -1.06 -25.12
CA PHE A 532 -5.05 -1.41 -25.66
C PHE A 532 -4.79 -0.71 -27.00
N GLU A 533 -5.84 -0.56 -27.80
CA GLU A 533 -5.88 0.20 -29.04
C GLU A 533 -5.55 1.69 -28.86
N GLU A 534 -5.69 2.24 -27.65
CA GLU A 534 -5.34 3.61 -27.29
C GLU A 534 -3.92 3.76 -26.69
N ILE A 535 -3.05 2.75 -26.75
CA ILE A 535 -1.74 2.78 -26.06
C ILE A 535 -0.87 3.99 -26.43
N ASN A 536 -0.87 4.45 -27.69
CA ASN A 536 -0.11 5.64 -28.10
C ASN A 536 -0.60 6.91 -27.40
N LYS A 537 -1.92 7.08 -27.24
CA LYS A 537 -2.53 8.16 -26.47
C LYS A 537 -2.16 8.10 -24.98
N ALA A 538 -1.83 6.93 -24.43
CA ALA A 538 -1.27 6.82 -23.09
C ALA A 538 0.15 7.42 -23.01
N PHE A 539 0.99 7.20 -24.04
CA PHE A 539 2.31 7.83 -24.17
C PHE A 539 2.20 9.35 -24.30
N ASP A 540 1.27 9.85 -25.11
CA ASP A 540 1.02 11.29 -25.27
C ASP A 540 0.66 11.94 -23.91
N LEU A 541 -0.39 11.42 -23.24
CA LEU A 541 -0.86 11.94 -21.95
C LEU A 541 0.22 11.93 -20.85
N LEU A 542 1.13 10.94 -20.86
CA LEU A 542 2.22 10.87 -19.90
C LEU A 542 3.41 11.78 -20.30
N ALA A 543 3.67 11.96 -21.59
CA ALA A 543 4.69 12.87 -22.10
C ALA A 543 4.32 14.35 -21.90
N GLU A 544 3.03 14.68 -21.94
CA GLU A 544 2.47 16.01 -21.62
C GLU A 544 2.42 16.29 -20.11
N GLY A 545 2.59 15.27 -19.25
CA GLY A 545 2.42 15.40 -17.80
C GLY A 545 0.96 15.46 -17.34
N ASN A 546 0.00 15.14 -18.24
CA ASN A 546 -1.44 15.11 -17.97
C ASN A 546 -1.90 13.83 -17.23
N SER A 547 -1.03 12.84 -17.03
CA SER A 547 -1.35 11.57 -16.36
C SER A 547 -0.37 11.22 -15.23
N ILE A 548 -0.87 10.55 -14.18
CA ILE A 548 -0.05 9.95 -13.11
C ILE A 548 0.18 8.48 -13.44
N ARG A 549 -0.92 7.75 -13.72
CA ARG A 549 -0.92 6.43 -14.35
C ARG A 549 -2.09 6.29 -15.33
N CYS A 550 -1.76 5.75 -16.50
CA CYS A 550 -2.71 5.19 -17.46
C CYS A 550 -2.72 3.67 -17.27
N VAL A 551 -3.89 3.06 -17.09
CA VAL A 551 -4.07 1.62 -16.95
C VAL A 551 -4.82 1.05 -18.16
N LYS A 552 -4.36 -0.10 -18.66
CA LYS A 552 -4.96 -0.86 -19.77
C LYS A 552 -5.78 -2.05 -19.25
N ASP A 553 -7.05 -2.13 -19.64
CA ASP A 553 -7.85 -3.34 -19.53
C ASP A 553 -7.38 -4.37 -20.57
N SER A 554 -6.83 -5.51 -20.13
CA SER A 554 -6.38 -6.58 -21.03
C SER A 554 -7.43 -7.67 -21.15
N CYS A 555 -8.41 -7.42 -22.01
CA CYS A 555 -9.23 -8.46 -22.63
C CYS A 555 -10.12 -9.24 -21.64
N LEU A 556 -11.12 -8.55 -21.06
CA LEU A 556 -12.45 -9.16 -20.79
C LEU A 556 -13.68 -8.21 -20.61
N ARG A 557 -13.69 -6.95 -21.09
CA ARG A 557 -14.94 -6.14 -21.15
C ARG A 557 -15.71 -6.33 -22.47
N SER A 558 -16.80 -7.11 -22.43
CA SER A 558 -17.80 -7.13 -23.52
C SER A 558 -18.49 -5.77 -23.66
N SER A 559 -18.71 -5.31 -24.89
CA SER A 559 -19.09 -3.95 -25.24
C SER A 559 -20.54 -3.56 -24.83
N SER A 560 -20.73 -3.14 -23.59
CA SER A 560 -22.02 -2.62 -23.09
C SER A 560 -21.90 -1.44 -22.10
N LEU A 561 -21.11 -1.57 -21.01
CA LEU A 561 -21.18 -0.62 -19.88
C LEU A 561 -20.49 0.75 -20.07
N SER A 562 -19.73 0.97 -21.15
CA SER A 562 -18.89 2.19 -21.34
C SER A 562 -19.66 3.51 -21.26
N SER A 563 -20.95 3.52 -21.60
CA SER A 563 -21.78 4.71 -21.66
C SER A 563 -22.20 5.26 -20.29
N HIS A 564 -22.40 4.40 -19.29
CA HIS A 564 -22.96 4.82 -17.99
C HIS A 564 -21.92 5.45 -17.05
N LEU A 565 -20.70 4.90 -16.97
CA LEU A 565 -19.65 5.45 -16.09
C LEU A 565 -19.26 6.90 -16.44
N LYS A 566 -19.38 7.31 -17.71
CA LYS A 566 -19.13 8.69 -18.13
C LYS A 566 -20.18 9.69 -17.64
N ILE A 567 -21.39 9.22 -17.37
CA ILE A 567 -22.46 10.03 -16.77
C ILE A 567 -22.27 10.10 -15.26
N LEU A 568 -21.99 8.96 -14.61
CA LEU A 568 -21.73 8.89 -13.16
C LEU A 568 -20.57 9.79 -12.73
N ARG A 569 -19.48 9.86 -13.50
CA ARG A 569 -18.30 10.70 -13.16
C ARG A 569 -18.62 12.20 -13.14
N ALA A 570 -19.61 12.66 -13.92
CA ALA A 570 -20.09 14.05 -13.89
C ALA A 570 -21.08 14.30 -12.74
N SER A 571 -21.88 13.31 -12.34
CA SER A 571 -22.69 13.37 -11.13
C SER A 571 -21.82 13.38 -9.86
N PHE A 572 -20.67 12.69 -9.88
CA PHE A 572 -19.80 12.52 -8.72
C PHE A 572 -19.29 13.87 -8.15
N ASP A 573 -18.76 14.75 -9.00
CA ASP A 573 -18.32 16.10 -8.58
C ASP A 573 -19.47 16.93 -8.00
N HIS A 574 -20.67 16.80 -8.57
CA HIS A 574 -21.86 17.51 -8.09
C HIS A 574 -22.38 16.95 -6.75
N THR A 575 -22.19 15.66 -6.49
CA THR A 575 -22.51 15.03 -5.18
C THR A 575 -21.44 15.29 -4.12
N LEU A 576 -20.17 15.45 -4.49
CA LEU A 576 -19.09 15.78 -3.56
C LEU A 576 -19.34 17.13 -2.89
N SER A 577 -19.74 18.14 -3.68
CA SER A 577 -20.16 19.46 -3.18
C SER A 577 -21.33 19.39 -2.18
N MET A 578 -22.24 18.41 -2.32
CA MET A 578 -23.33 18.20 -1.36
C MET A 578 -22.88 17.41 -0.12
N ALA A 579 -21.91 16.51 -0.25
CA ALA A 579 -21.35 15.77 0.89
C ALA A 579 -20.57 16.69 1.83
N GLU A 580 -19.76 17.60 1.29
CA GLU A 580 -19.01 18.60 2.07
C GLU A 580 -19.94 19.58 2.82
N ALA A 581 -21.10 19.91 2.24
CA ALA A 581 -22.13 20.71 2.90
C ALA A 581 -22.81 20.00 4.09
N VAL A 582 -22.81 18.66 4.12
CA VAL A 582 -23.45 17.85 5.17
C VAL A 582 -22.46 17.49 6.30
N THR A 583 -21.19 17.23 5.99
CA THR A 583 -20.16 16.97 7.01
C THR A 583 -19.93 18.18 7.90
N ALA A 584 -20.08 19.40 7.37
CA ALA A 584 -19.94 20.66 8.09
C ALA A 584 -20.99 20.92 9.20
N GLN A 585 -22.00 20.04 9.39
CA GLN A 585 -23.10 20.25 10.35
C GLN A 585 -23.34 19.10 11.34
N THR A 586 -22.46 18.09 11.43
CA THR A 586 -22.65 16.97 12.37
C THR A 586 -21.89 17.21 13.68
N PRO A 587 -22.55 17.59 14.81
CA PRO A 587 -21.87 17.84 16.08
C PRO A 587 -21.27 16.57 16.69
N SER A 588 -20.14 16.72 17.38
CA SER A 588 -19.47 15.63 18.11
C SER A 588 -20.31 15.08 19.26
N LEU A 589 -19.98 13.89 19.77
CA LEU A 589 -20.63 13.32 20.96
C LEU A 589 -20.55 14.28 22.18
N SER A 590 -19.47 15.02 22.33
CA SER A 590 -19.29 16.05 23.37
C SER A 590 -20.32 17.19 23.26
N GLU A 591 -20.52 17.72 22.05
CA GLU A 591 -21.47 18.80 21.77
C GLU A 591 -22.92 18.30 21.77
N GLN A 592 -23.17 17.08 21.31
CA GLN A 592 -24.47 16.44 21.45
C GLN A 592 -24.85 16.29 22.92
N TYR A 593 -23.92 15.87 23.79
CA TYR A 593 -24.26 15.51 25.18
C TYR A 593 -24.20 16.65 26.20
N HIS A 594 -23.32 17.64 26.06
CA HIS A 594 -23.23 18.84 26.92
C HIS A 594 -23.51 18.60 28.42
N LEU A 595 -22.55 17.95 29.09
CA LEU A 595 -22.36 18.18 30.52
C LEU A 595 -21.66 19.53 30.69
N GLU A 596 -22.40 20.55 31.09
CA GLU A 596 -21.80 21.82 31.52
C GLU A 596 -20.89 21.55 32.73
N LYS A 597 -19.64 22.02 32.67
CA LYS A 597 -18.78 22.02 33.86
C LYS A 597 -19.31 23.11 34.80
N GLU A 598 -19.79 22.69 35.98
CA GLU A 598 -20.43 23.58 36.94
C GLU A 598 -19.62 24.86 37.17
N VAL A 599 -20.25 26.01 36.90
CA VAL A 599 -19.75 27.31 37.34
C VAL A 599 -19.79 27.32 38.87
N LYS A 600 -18.67 27.66 39.51
CA LYS A 600 -18.62 27.82 40.98
C LYS A 600 -19.64 28.87 41.42
N GLN A 601 -20.77 28.43 41.97
CA GLN A 601 -21.78 29.33 42.51
C GLN A 601 -21.42 29.75 43.94
N ASP A 602 -21.48 31.06 44.18
CA ASP A 602 -21.19 31.67 45.48
C ASP A 602 -22.33 31.39 46.48
N THR A 603 -22.00 30.95 47.69
CA THR A 603 -22.97 30.43 48.68
C THR A 603 -22.99 31.28 49.95
N SER A 604 -23.70 32.42 49.87
CA SER A 604 -23.93 33.27 51.04
C SER A 604 -25.13 32.80 51.89
N ALA A 605 -24.82 32.46 53.15
CA ALA A 605 -25.69 32.44 54.34
C ALA A 605 -27.12 31.84 54.30
N LYS A 606 -27.25 30.61 54.85
CA LYS A 606 -27.91 30.20 56.13
C LYS A 606 -29.22 30.90 56.61
N PRO A 607 -30.02 30.29 57.54
CA PRO A 607 -29.98 28.93 58.15
C PRO A 607 -31.34 28.17 57.97
N VAL A 608 -31.61 26.98 58.53
CA VAL A 608 -32.02 26.67 59.93
C VAL A 608 -32.20 25.13 60.11
N GLU A 609 -31.72 24.59 61.24
CA GLU A 609 -32.11 23.34 61.99
C GLU A 609 -32.41 22.02 61.21
N VAL A 610 -31.92 20.82 61.58
CA VAL A 610 -31.09 20.27 62.69
C VAL A 610 -30.59 18.85 62.23
N LYS A 611 -29.79 17.94 62.85
CA LYS A 611 -29.58 17.48 64.24
C LYS A 611 -28.24 16.68 64.41
N GLU A 612 -28.06 16.13 65.62
CA GLU A 612 -27.33 14.90 66.04
C GLU A 612 -26.67 13.98 64.98
N VAL A 613 -25.49 13.34 65.18
CA VAL A 613 -24.50 13.25 66.30
C VAL A 613 -23.09 12.90 65.73
N ALA A 614 -22.00 13.26 66.41
CA ALA A 614 -20.60 12.91 66.07
C ALA A 614 -20.07 11.67 66.84
N PRO A 615 -18.95 11.04 66.42
CA PRO A 615 -17.60 11.45 66.87
C PRO A 615 -16.64 11.72 65.69
N GLU A 616 -15.73 12.69 65.73
CA GLU A 616 -14.44 12.72 66.46
C GLU A 616 -13.42 11.62 66.08
N VAL A 617 -12.33 12.03 65.40
CA VAL A 617 -10.95 11.87 65.92
C VAL A 617 -10.13 13.11 65.51
N THR A 618 -9.27 13.59 66.41
CA THR A 618 -8.19 14.57 66.24
C THR A 618 -7.02 14.02 65.39
N THR A 619 -6.00 14.75 64.91
CA THR A 619 -5.62 16.18 64.88
C THR A 619 -4.86 16.39 63.52
N GLN A 620 -4.12 17.45 63.16
CA GLN A 620 -3.58 18.65 63.82
C GLN A 620 -3.43 19.82 62.82
N ALA A 621 -2.87 20.94 63.27
CA ALA A 621 -2.28 21.98 62.42
C ALA A 621 -0.96 22.48 63.03
N GLU A 622 -0.05 22.95 62.18
CA GLU A 622 0.98 23.95 62.53
C GLU A 622 0.98 25.04 61.45
N GLU A 623 1.46 26.24 61.81
CA GLU A 623 1.18 27.51 61.12
C GLU A 623 2.50 28.25 60.76
N VAL A 624 2.57 29.58 60.91
CA VAL A 624 3.76 30.45 60.71
C VAL A 624 4.14 30.67 59.23
N THR A 625 3.49 31.54 58.43
CA THR A 625 3.40 33.03 58.43
C THR A 625 4.58 33.84 57.83
N LYS A 626 4.27 34.60 56.76
CA LYS A 626 4.66 36.03 56.51
C LYS A 626 6.14 36.38 56.25
N ASP A 627 6.54 37.53 55.65
CA ASP A 627 5.90 38.79 55.17
C ASP A 627 6.42 39.14 53.74
N GLN A 628 5.71 39.85 52.83
CA GLN A 628 5.58 41.32 52.61
C GLN A 628 6.89 42.15 52.51
N ALA A 629 7.05 43.18 51.64
CA ALA A 629 6.31 43.66 50.45
C ALA A 629 7.04 44.84 49.72
N LYS A 630 6.73 45.11 48.42
CA LYS A 630 6.77 46.43 47.67
C LYS A 630 8.12 47.21 47.58
N GLU A 631 8.41 48.24 46.75
CA GLU A 631 8.01 48.87 45.44
C GLU A 631 9.12 49.94 45.10
N GLU A 632 9.25 50.69 43.98
CA GLU A 632 8.41 50.96 42.79
C GLU A 632 9.27 51.18 41.48
N SER A 633 9.18 52.31 40.75
CA SER A 633 9.81 52.64 39.44
C SER A 633 10.21 54.16 39.34
N PRO A 634 10.32 54.88 38.18
CA PRO A 634 10.91 54.63 36.83
C PRO A 634 11.88 55.79 36.39
N VAL A 635 12.23 55.91 35.08
CA VAL A 635 12.34 57.14 34.21
C VAL A 635 13.32 56.97 33.00
N GLU A 636 13.14 57.79 31.95
CA GLU A 636 13.63 57.71 30.56
C GLU A 636 14.91 58.53 30.25
N GLU A 637 15.52 58.35 29.06
CA GLU A 637 15.72 59.43 28.05
C GLU A 637 16.18 58.93 26.65
N ALA A 638 16.12 59.81 25.63
CA ALA A 638 16.58 59.60 24.23
C ALA A 638 17.89 60.38 23.95
N VAL A 639 18.48 60.62 22.75
CA VAL A 639 18.11 60.60 21.31
C VAL A 639 19.41 60.25 20.49
N SER A 640 19.64 60.41 19.17
CA SER A 640 19.04 61.17 18.04
C SER A 640 19.14 60.41 16.68
N ALA A 641 19.72 61.01 15.62
CA ALA A 641 19.85 60.51 14.24
C ALA A 641 20.93 61.29 13.45
N VAL A 642 21.28 60.85 12.21
CA VAL A 642 21.54 61.65 10.98
C VAL A 642 21.83 60.70 9.78
N GLU A 643 21.63 61.18 8.55
CA GLU A 643 21.74 60.44 7.27
C GLU A 643 23.06 60.73 6.51
N GLU A 644 23.46 59.91 5.52
CA GLU A 644 23.89 60.43 4.19
C GLU A 644 23.88 59.40 3.03
N LYS A 645 24.26 59.84 1.80
CA LYS A 645 24.00 59.29 0.45
C LYS A 645 25.20 59.63 -0.49
N SER A 646 25.47 59.09 -1.69
CA SER A 646 24.94 58.01 -2.57
C SER A 646 25.94 57.77 -3.76
N GLU A 647 25.63 56.87 -4.71
CA GLU A 647 26.29 56.72 -6.05
C GLU A 647 27.75 56.20 -6.07
N SER A 648 28.36 55.63 -7.13
CA SER A 648 27.89 55.04 -8.42
C SER A 648 28.98 54.05 -8.99
N ALA A 649 28.69 53.36 -10.11
CA ALA A 649 29.58 52.44 -10.86
C ALA A 649 30.45 53.21 -11.92
N PRO A 650 31.22 52.62 -12.88
CA PRO A 650 31.38 51.20 -13.29
C PRO A 650 32.85 50.76 -13.70
N GLU A 651 32.97 49.56 -14.32
CA GLU A 651 33.80 49.14 -15.50
C GLU A 651 35.21 49.73 -15.82
N SER A 652 36.15 49.07 -16.53
CA SER A 652 36.32 47.70 -17.10
C SER A 652 37.75 47.54 -17.70
N THR A 653 37.98 46.51 -18.53
CA THR A 653 39.00 46.31 -19.61
C THR A 653 40.05 45.20 -19.46
N GLU A 654 40.42 44.64 -20.62
CA GLU A 654 41.24 43.44 -20.86
C GLU A 654 42.66 43.81 -21.34
N VAL A 655 43.62 42.85 -21.27
CA VAL A 655 44.70 42.70 -22.28
C VAL A 655 44.98 41.21 -22.53
N THR A 656 45.23 40.87 -23.79
CA THR A 656 45.44 39.50 -24.32
C THR A 656 46.90 39.20 -24.70
N SER A 657 47.19 37.93 -25.09
CA SER A 657 48.34 37.37 -25.86
C SER A 657 49.14 36.26 -25.14
N GLU A 658 49.84 35.31 -25.78
CA GLU A 658 49.73 34.56 -27.06
C GLU A 658 50.60 33.26 -26.93
N ALA A 659 50.65 32.38 -27.93
CA ALA A 659 51.42 31.10 -27.93
C ALA A 659 52.81 31.28 -28.66
N PRO A 660 53.62 30.26 -29.14
CA PRO A 660 53.33 28.83 -29.43
C PRO A 660 54.44 27.74 -29.22
N ALA A 661 54.00 26.47 -29.33
CA ALA A 661 54.60 25.25 -29.96
C ALA A 661 56.09 24.83 -29.86
N ALA A 662 56.33 23.52 -29.58
CA ALA A 662 57.12 22.57 -30.41
C ALA A 662 57.03 21.07 -29.95
N ALA A 663 57.24 20.14 -30.90
CA ALA A 663 57.09 18.67 -30.92
C ALA A 663 58.08 17.84 -30.02
N VAL A 664 58.13 16.49 -29.94
CA VAL A 664 58.27 15.40 -30.97
C VAL A 664 57.95 13.97 -30.41
N GLU A 665 57.37 13.08 -31.27
CA GLU A 665 57.45 11.57 -31.47
C GLU A 665 58.20 10.62 -30.47
N ASP A 666 57.97 9.29 -30.32
CA ASP A 666 56.89 8.29 -30.65
C ASP A 666 57.17 6.86 -30.03
N ASN A 667 56.30 5.84 -30.23
CA ASN A 667 56.41 4.36 -29.96
C ASN A 667 56.35 3.85 -28.48
N ALA A 668 55.71 2.73 -28.06
CA ALA A 668 55.51 1.31 -28.51
C ALA A 668 56.62 0.32 -28.01
N GLU A 669 56.44 -0.96 -27.64
CA GLU A 669 55.34 -1.95 -27.82
C GLU A 669 55.24 -3.03 -26.65
N GLU A 670 54.99 -4.34 -26.90
CA GLU A 670 54.38 -5.36 -25.98
C GLU A 670 55.28 -6.28 -25.06
N ALA A 671 54.64 -7.24 -24.35
CA ALA A 671 55.11 -8.23 -23.32
C ALA A 671 55.72 -9.55 -23.91
N PRO A 672 55.74 -10.80 -23.31
CA PRO A 672 55.44 -11.37 -21.96
C PRO A 672 56.59 -12.35 -21.47
N PRO A 673 56.43 -13.60 -20.90
CA PRO A 673 55.50 -14.26 -19.95
C PRO A 673 56.15 -15.07 -18.76
N ALA A 674 55.32 -15.46 -17.76
CA ALA A 674 55.23 -16.72 -16.94
C ALA A 674 56.45 -17.52 -16.34
N VAL A 675 56.20 -18.18 -15.18
CA VAL A 675 56.46 -19.63 -14.84
C VAL A 675 55.95 -19.96 -13.41
N GLU A 676 55.62 -21.24 -13.12
CA GLU A 676 55.13 -21.80 -11.83
C GLU A 676 56.21 -22.57 -11.04
N GLU A 677 56.03 -22.81 -9.73
CA GLU A 677 56.25 -24.13 -9.07
C GLU A 677 55.74 -24.17 -7.60
N ASN A 678 55.67 -25.37 -7.00
CA ASN A 678 55.09 -25.64 -5.66
C ASN A 678 56.14 -26.24 -4.69
N ASN A 679 55.97 -26.06 -3.36
CA ASN A 679 55.84 -27.12 -2.33
C ASN A 679 56.21 -26.69 -0.88
N ASP A 680 55.29 -27.01 0.05
CA ASP A 680 55.47 -27.67 1.37
C ASP A 680 56.34 -27.15 2.54
N GLU A 681 55.94 -27.66 3.72
CA GLU A 681 56.62 -27.81 5.03
C GLU A 681 56.90 -26.61 5.97
N ASN A 682 55.86 -26.27 6.75
CA ASN A 682 55.77 -26.59 8.19
C ASN A 682 56.89 -26.17 9.17
N THR A 683 56.60 -25.25 10.11
CA THR A 683 57.05 -25.32 11.53
C THR A 683 56.23 -24.39 12.45
N SER A 684 56.43 -24.46 13.77
CA SER A 684 55.44 -24.14 14.80
C SER A 684 55.84 -23.07 15.85
N GLU A 685 54.80 -22.49 16.47
CA GLU A 685 54.71 -21.97 17.87
C GLU A 685 55.58 -20.77 18.33
N GLU A 686 54.87 -19.67 18.66
CA GLU A 686 54.93 -18.84 19.90
C GLU A 686 56.28 -18.19 20.35
N VAL A 687 56.34 -17.02 21.02
CA VAL A 687 55.50 -16.48 22.11
C VAL A 687 55.39 -14.93 22.08
N ALA A 688 54.17 -14.44 22.38
CA ALA A 688 53.68 -13.16 22.92
C ALA A 688 54.49 -11.83 22.93
N GLU A 689 53.74 -10.73 22.74
CA GLU A 689 53.93 -9.42 23.38
C GLU A 689 52.53 -8.83 23.75
N GLU A 690 52.41 -7.99 24.79
CA GLU A 690 51.11 -7.65 25.44
C GLU A 690 50.41 -6.37 24.95
N THR A 691 49.10 -6.28 25.21
CA THR A 691 48.15 -5.25 24.73
C THR A 691 47.75 -4.21 25.77
N PRO A 692 47.30 -3.00 25.37
CA PRO A 692 46.42 -2.15 26.17
C PRO A 692 44.95 -2.18 25.69
N ASP A 693 44.05 -2.68 26.55
CA ASP A 693 42.59 -2.51 26.63
C ASP A 693 41.76 -2.25 25.34
N GLU A 694 41.17 -3.32 24.80
CA GLU A 694 40.11 -3.27 23.78
C GLU A 694 38.72 -3.08 24.42
N ILE A 695 37.91 -2.14 23.90
CA ILE A 695 36.51 -1.95 24.36
C ILE A 695 35.64 -3.09 23.85
N LYS A 696 35.46 -4.09 24.70
CA LYS A 696 34.69 -5.31 24.40
C LYS A 696 33.18 -5.03 24.32
N LEU A 697 32.67 -4.86 23.09
CA LEU A 697 31.24 -4.70 22.80
C LEU A 697 30.48 -6.03 22.97
N GLU A 698 30.16 -6.39 24.21
CA GLU A 698 29.29 -7.52 24.49
C GLU A 698 27.81 -7.14 24.25
N THR A 699 27.11 -7.95 23.46
CA THR A 699 25.66 -7.82 23.28
C THR A 699 24.96 -8.29 24.55
N ALA A 700 23.93 -7.57 25.00
CA ALA A 700 23.14 -7.96 26.17
C ALA A 700 22.67 -9.43 26.07
N PRO A 701 22.82 -10.25 27.13
CA PRO A 701 22.51 -11.66 27.08
C PRO A 701 21.01 -11.88 26.81
N ALA A 702 20.70 -12.88 25.98
CA ALA A 702 19.33 -13.16 25.56
C ALA A 702 18.44 -13.52 26.76
N ASP A 703 17.35 -12.77 26.96
CA ASP A 703 16.34 -13.13 27.94
C ASP A 703 15.48 -14.28 27.39
N PHE A 704 15.81 -15.51 27.80
CA PHE A 704 15.13 -16.74 27.39
C PHE A 704 13.63 -16.77 27.69
N ARG A 705 13.08 -15.81 28.46
CA ARG A 705 11.65 -15.66 28.73
C ARG A 705 10.87 -15.02 27.58
N PHE A 706 11.53 -14.32 26.64
CA PHE A 706 10.88 -13.53 25.58
C PHE A 706 11.42 -13.82 24.16
N PRO A 707 11.21 -15.04 23.61
CA PRO A 707 11.62 -15.37 22.25
C PRO A 707 10.78 -14.62 21.20
N THR A 708 11.43 -14.19 20.11
CA THR A 708 10.72 -13.55 18.99
C THR A 708 9.84 -14.55 18.22
N THR A 709 8.79 -14.06 17.56
CA THR A 709 7.85 -14.89 16.78
C THR A 709 8.56 -15.73 15.70
N ASN A 710 9.61 -15.19 15.09
CA ASN A 710 10.43 -15.90 14.10
C ASN A 710 11.25 -17.03 14.73
N GLN A 711 11.89 -16.78 15.88
CA GLN A 711 12.64 -17.82 16.60
C GLN A 711 11.71 -18.98 17.01
N THR A 712 10.51 -18.66 17.50
CA THR A 712 9.47 -19.63 17.85
C THR A 712 9.11 -20.54 16.67
N ARG A 713 8.84 -19.93 15.50
CA ARG A 713 8.54 -20.67 14.26
C ARG A 713 9.70 -21.55 13.80
N HIS A 714 10.94 -21.04 13.82
CA HIS A 714 12.11 -21.80 13.40
C HIS A 714 12.43 -22.98 14.33
N CYS A 715 12.36 -22.78 15.65
CA CYS A 715 12.51 -23.84 16.65
C CYS A 715 11.51 -24.99 16.39
N PHE A 716 10.21 -24.69 16.33
CA PHE A 716 9.17 -25.71 16.10
C PHE A 716 9.35 -26.44 14.75
N THR A 717 9.75 -25.71 13.70
CA THR A 717 10.01 -26.31 12.38
C THR A 717 11.18 -27.30 12.42
N ARG A 718 12.32 -26.94 13.06
CA ARG A 718 13.49 -27.84 13.15
C ARG A 718 13.22 -29.07 14.02
N TYR A 719 12.40 -28.95 15.06
CA TYR A 719 11.95 -30.09 15.87
C TYR A 719 11.11 -31.08 15.04
N ILE A 720 10.17 -30.57 14.22
CA ILE A 720 9.38 -31.39 13.29
C ILE A 720 10.25 -32.05 12.22
N GLU A 721 11.22 -31.34 11.63
CA GLU A 721 12.16 -31.90 10.65
C GLU A 721 12.98 -33.07 11.22
N TYR A 722 13.46 -32.96 12.46
CA TYR A 722 14.18 -34.06 13.12
C TYR A 722 13.30 -35.30 13.27
N HIS A 723 12.10 -35.17 13.82
CA HIS A 723 11.23 -36.33 14.03
C HIS A 723 10.65 -36.92 12.73
N ARG A 724 10.48 -36.11 11.67
CA ARG A 724 10.22 -36.61 10.31
C ARG A 724 11.41 -37.38 9.73
N CYS A 725 12.63 -36.93 9.98
CA CYS A 725 13.84 -37.64 9.57
C CYS A 725 13.94 -39.01 10.26
N VAL A 726 13.78 -39.05 11.59
CA VAL A 726 13.77 -40.29 12.38
C VAL A 726 12.67 -41.25 11.90
N ALA A 727 11.43 -40.78 11.73
CA ALA A 727 10.33 -41.61 11.23
C ALA A 727 10.58 -42.16 9.80
N ALA A 728 11.40 -41.49 8.99
CA ALA A 728 11.74 -41.92 7.62
C ALA A 728 13.05 -42.71 7.50
N LYS A 729 13.86 -42.80 8.58
CA LYS A 729 15.21 -43.39 8.57
C LYS A 729 15.51 -44.38 9.69
N GLY A 730 14.67 -44.43 10.72
CA GLY A 730 14.91 -45.12 11.98
C GLY A 730 15.54 -44.19 13.02
N ASP A 731 15.47 -44.63 14.28
CA ASP A 731 16.22 -44.04 15.38
C ASP A 731 17.74 -44.19 15.13
N ASP A 732 18.53 -43.30 15.72
CA ASP A 732 20.01 -43.22 15.60
C ASP A 732 20.58 -43.05 14.17
N ALA A 733 19.76 -42.71 13.18
CA ALA A 733 20.23 -42.39 11.82
C ALA A 733 21.10 -41.09 11.80
N PRO A 734 22.38 -41.15 11.39
CA PRO A 734 23.32 -40.03 11.52
C PRO A 734 22.99 -38.83 10.61
N GLU A 735 22.20 -39.01 9.56
CA GLU A 735 21.69 -37.90 8.74
C GLU A 735 20.72 -37.00 9.54
N CYS A 736 20.02 -37.57 10.53
CA CYS A 736 19.04 -36.85 11.35
C CYS A 736 19.69 -35.99 12.44
N ASP A 737 20.92 -36.33 12.80
CA ASP A 737 21.76 -35.68 13.82
C ASP A 737 21.98 -34.18 13.54
N LYS A 738 21.97 -33.78 12.26
CA LYS A 738 22.04 -32.38 11.81
C LYS A 738 20.80 -31.58 12.25
N PHE A 739 19.61 -32.15 12.12
CA PHE A 739 18.36 -31.52 12.56
C PHE A 739 18.25 -31.50 14.08
N ALA A 740 18.74 -32.55 14.75
CA ALA A 740 18.84 -32.61 16.21
C ALA A 740 19.68 -31.45 16.77
N LYS A 741 20.87 -31.22 16.19
CA LYS A 741 21.75 -30.10 16.55
C LYS A 741 21.06 -28.74 16.32
N PHE A 742 20.34 -28.57 15.21
CA PHE A 742 19.64 -27.31 14.92
C PHE A 742 18.50 -26.97 15.90
N TYR A 743 17.59 -27.90 16.24
CA TYR A 743 16.52 -27.54 17.19
C TYR A 743 17.09 -27.34 18.60
N ARG A 744 18.08 -28.15 19.02
CA ARG A 744 18.74 -28.00 20.33
C ARG A 744 19.51 -26.68 20.48
N SER A 745 19.95 -26.05 19.38
CA SER A 745 20.57 -24.72 19.39
C SER A 745 19.58 -23.55 19.29
N LEU A 746 18.29 -23.80 19.07
CA LEU A 746 17.27 -22.77 18.80
C LEU A 746 16.09 -22.77 19.79
N CYS A 747 15.80 -23.91 20.41
CA CYS A 747 14.66 -24.13 21.28
C CYS A 747 15.03 -24.05 22.78
N PRO A 748 14.21 -23.39 23.62
CA PRO A 748 14.23 -23.62 25.07
C PRO A 748 13.97 -25.09 25.40
N SER A 749 14.65 -25.65 26.40
CA SER A 749 14.48 -27.04 26.82
C SER A 749 13.04 -27.35 27.22
N GLU A 750 12.41 -26.49 28.03
CA GLU A 750 11.02 -26.65 28.49
C GLU A 750 10.00 -26.83 27.35
N TRP A 751 10.30 -26.33 26.14
CA TRP A 751 9.44 -26.50 24.97
C TRP A 751 9.67 -27.86 24.32
N VAL A 752 10.94 -28.28 24.18
CA VAL A 752 11.31 -29.61 23.70
C VAL A 752 10.73 -30.68 24.61
N ASP A 753 10.83 -30.51 25.93
CA ASP A 753 10.34 -31.45 26.94
C ASP A 753 8.80 -31.57 26.87
N ARG A 754 8.09 -30.43 26.78
CA ARG A 754 6.62 -30.40 26.59
C ARG A 754 6.19 -31.00 25.26
N TRP A 755 6.97 -30.84 24.19
CA TRP A 755 6.68 -31.45 22.89
C TRP A 755 6.99 -32.95 22.86
N ASN A 756 7.96 -33.43 23.63
CA ASN A 756 8.19 -34.86 23.85
C ASN A 756 6.99 -35.47 24.60
N GLU A 757 6.58 -34.87 25.73
CA GLU A 757 5.38 -35.28 26.48
C GLU A 757 4.13 -35.32 25.58
N GLN A 758 3.90 -34.27 24.79
CA GLN A 758 2.79 -34.21 23.84
C GLN A 758 2.85 -35.26 22.73
N ARG A 759 4.04 -35.77 22.36
CA ARG A 759 4.18 -36.85 21.39
C ARG A 759 3.95 -38.21 22.04
N GLU A 760 4.47 -38.41 23.23
CA GLU A 760 4.29 -39.65 24.02
C GLU A 760 2.83 -39.86 24.44
N ASN A 761 2.09 -38.79 24.71
CA ASN A 761 0.65 -38.84 25.03
C ASN A 761 -0.28 -38.67 23.81
N GLY A 762 0.27 -38.47 22.60
CA GLY A 762 -0.49 -38.37 21.35
C GLY A 762 -1.24 -37.05 21.10
N THR A 763 -1.02 -35.99 21.89
CA THR A 763 -1.69 -34.67 21.70
C THR A 763 -0.86 -33.66 20.89
N PHE A 764 0.28 -34.04 20.31
CA PHE A 764 1.18 -33.12 19.61
C PHE A 764 0.55 -32.50 18.36
N PRO A 765 0.46 -31.16 18.24
CA PRO A 765 -0.25 -30.50 17.14
C PRO A 765 0.59 -30.36 15.85
N GLY A 766 1.86 -30.77 15.86
CA GLY A 766 2.73 -30.67 14.69
C GLY A 766 2.60 -31.88 13.75
N PRO A 767 2.65 -31.68 12.42
CA PRO A 767 2.45 -32.75 11.44
C PRO A 767 3.65 -33.71 11.34
N LEU A 768 3.69 -34.69 12.25
CA LEU A 768 4.57 -35.85 12.21
C LEU A 768 3.88 -37.04 11.49
N PRO A 769 4.65 -38.04 11.01
CA PRO A 769 4.11 -39.27 10.42
C PRO A 769 3.48 -40.21 11.46
#